data_AF-A0A6L7VS89-F1
#
_entry.id   AF-A0A6L7VS89-F1
#
_cell.length_a   1.000
_cell.length_b   1.000
_cell.length_c   1.000
_cell.angle_alpha   90.00
_cell.angle_beta   90.00
_cell.angle_gamma   90.00
#
_symmetry.space_group_name_H-M   'P 1'
#
loop_
_entity.id
_entity.type
_entity.pdbx_description
1 polymer ?
#
loop_
_entity_poly.entity_id
_entity_poly.type
_entity_poly.pdbx_seq_one_letter_code
_entity_poly.pdbx_strand_id
1 'polypeptide(L)'
;MRSQESYHQDLIDELQRRFPLVEQLVGRFGTDLNGECIPRFFTLIMSAACQTEQSACCIVLNKTQGTAVTAALFLALEALRVDLPELKDHYVKSALQYGQKVKVLPENAVYVYRGRCEEFPDFLWLGALGETSKTTFTVSEVLRLEPTERVKPKGKLTGLSTKCSKGRLDELLELNTYGNKSLFQNRVLVYMAQAKFLNVLNSIALTRNNVKEYTQLQELIPWGRVDHHGDVKPNDPYQVAGEPLLAVTRIPEDLALACARTRRHSKVVIVDDVAGFARNIQAFDDISQLQKVVILAAPHECQIIDLLRDRGCQVWHMSSDQILLGESSRDERSHRSLVGSTVCAARILRKLKVEVIHCNDNSLESIEANLNQAERGYRSLVDKTQESEDLISSLYGVLLDFSESCFGISEETRTSLECASRNFYQNRKWMEPQVELPIGKAIRCLEKCANGMGFGLGKAQALTKFFENNSESPWIVATRTLRTAHRLRADFDKLAIDAVVRPIDGMSFESAHHGTILLGWPGQRRFALLKSQGITSNIVVLAYPFECDWYSAYEKRTRDSDRLKRLNAKELSLMLGIQPQHAASLMPKELASEQINLGRDPSIFRVEERTNRRRKAGIAETNVMVESREAHSVEFYGNCYAYMTEWAELPRLNDLLDLDTSNIKSIEHVRVTALTPGDFVLFRGSGDKEITRLIAEDILGIGEYERLRALAEQWKSSLSCLGNTVANIHQALSLKGLRRTSTTIRGWLENSDRIGPGDLNDVMLIAEATQDKKLLSNSEDVKHAISSIRSSHITAGRQLTSLILSELGRKLDELNEQPLLLDLEFGEAWVVCVQQIEPDCQGYPINKVNRLMWSEDAIF
;
A
#
# COMPACT_ATOMS: atom_id res chain seq x y z
N MET A 1 47.67 -10.73 0.07
CA MET A 1 46.35 -10.15 -0.22
C MET A 1 45.36 -10.82 0.73
N ARG A 2 44.60 -10.07 1.54
CA ARG A 2 43.52 -10.64 2.37
C ARG A 2 42.41 -11.17 1.45
N SER A 3 41.80 -12.30 1.79
CA SER A 3 40.64 -12.85 1.04
C SER A 3 39.40 -11.97 1.26
N GLN A 4 38.47 -11.95 0.29
CA GLN A 4 37.17 -11.24 0.44
C GLN A 4 36.40 -11.67 1.70
N GLU A 5 36.50 -12.95 2.08
CA GLU A 5 35.88 -13.48 3.31
C GLU A 5 36.41 -12.80 4.58
N SER A 6 37.71 -12.47 4.62
CA SER A 6 38.29 -11.72 5.74
C SER A 6 37.70 -10.30 5.85
N TYR A 7 37.46 -9.63 4.72
CA TYR A 7 36.84 -8.30 4.72
C TYR A 7 35.35 -8.33 5.07
N HIS A 8 34.64 -9.39 4.70
CA HIS A 8 33.25 -9.59 5.13
C HIS A 8 33.14 -9.78 6.64
N GLN A 9 34.03 -10.56 7.25
CA GLN A 9 34.05 -10.74 8.69
C GLN A 9 34.42 -9.44 9.42
N ASP A 10 35.44 -8.73 8.95
CA ASP A 10 35.84 -7.42 9.51
C ASP A 10 34.67 -6.41 9.45
N LEU A 11 33.88 -6.41 8.38
CA LEU A 11 32.69 -5.58 8.24
C LEU A 11 31.58 -5.99 9.22
N ILE A 12 31.34 -7.29 9.39
CA ILE A 12 30.35 -7.79 10.36
C ILE A 12 30.73 -7.33 11.76
N ASP A 13 32.00 -7.49 12.16
CA ASP A 13 32.50 -7.07 13.47
C ASP A 13 32.44 -5.55 13.67
N GLU A 14 32.61 -4.76 12.60
CA GLU A 14 32.41 -3.30 12.60
C GLU A 14 30.93 -2.93 12.84
N LEU A 15 30.01 -3.56 12.12
CA LEU A 15 28.57 -3.30 12.24
C LEU A 15 28.03 -3.74 13.61
N GLN A 16 28.49 -4.87 14.14
CA GLN A 16 28.17 -5.35 15.48
C GLN A 16 28.58 -4.36 16.57
N ARG A 17 29.76 -3.74 16.45
CA ARG A 17 30.23 -2.73 17.40
C ARG A 17 29.40 -1.45 17.33
N ARG A 18 28.92 -1.07 16.14
CA ARG A 18 28.08 0.13 15.94
C ARG A 18 26.63 -0.08 16.40
N PHE A 19 26.07 -1.27 16.19
CA PHE A 19 24.66 -1.56 16.45
C PHE A 19 24.49 -2.89 17.22
N PRO A 20 24.94 -2.94 18.49
CA PRO A 20 24.95 -4.17 19.28
C PRO A 20 23.57 -4.76 19.55
N LEU A 21 22.49 -3.97 19.56
CA LEU A 21 21.14 -4.46 19.86
C LEU A 21 20.60 -5.42 18.79
N VAL A 22 21.09 -5.34 17.56
CA VAL A 22 20.66 -6.23 16.47
C VAL A 22 21.03 -7.69 16.76
N GLU A 23 22.12 -7.94 17.50
CA GLU A 23 22.53 -9.29 17.88
C GLU A 23 22.12 -9.69 19.29
N GLN A 24 21.89 -8.71 20.16
CA GLN A 24 21.50 -8.95 21.55
C GLN A 24 20.01 -9.30 21.69
N LEU A 25 19.19 -8.89 20.72
CA LEU A 25 17.75 -9.06 20.76
C LEU A 25 17.28 -10.15 19.78
N VAL A 26 16.23 -10.86 20.18
CA VAL A 26 15.52 -11.85 19.38
C VAL A 26 14.05 -11.45 19.35
N GLY A 27 13.39 -11.63 18.21
CA GLY A 27 12.02 -11.17 18.05
C GLY A 27 11.10 -12.22 17.44
N ARG A 28 9.82 -12.13 17.77
CA ARG A 28 8.74 -12.73 16.97
C ARG A 28 8.23 -11.63 16.05
N PHE A 29 8.28 -11.86 14.74
CA PHE A 29 7.94 -10.86 13.73
C PHE A 29 6.69 -11.28 12.95
N GLY A 30 5.60 -11.52 13.66
CA GLY A 30 4.32 -12.00 13.16
C GLY A 30 3.54 -12.74 14.24
N THR A 31 2.23 -12.92 14.02
CA THR A 31 1.36 -13.67 14.94
C THR A 31 1.73 -15.16 14.93
N ASP A 32 1.92 -15.74 16.11
CA ASP A 32 2.21 -17.17 16.32
C ASP A 32 3.48 -17.70 15.64
N LEU A 33 4.45 -16.83 15.37
CA LEU A 33 5.76 -17.23 14.84
C LEU A 33 6.77 -17.56 15.95
N ASN A 34 7.71 -18.42 15.63
CA ASN A 34 8.89 -18.68 16.45
C ASN A 34 9.78 -17.43 16.54
N GLY A 35 10.56 -17.35 17.61
CA GLY A 35 11.57 -16.30 17.75
C GLY A 35 12.68 -16.48 16.72
N GLU A 36 13.06 -15.39 16.06
CA GLU A 36 14.18 -15.34 15.12
C GLU A 36 15.07 -14.13 15.40
N CYS A 37 16.34 -14.23 14.98
CA CYS A 37 17.28 -13.12 15.06
C CYS A 37 16.94 -12.04 14.03
N ILE A 38 17.22 -10.78 14.38
CA ILE A 38 17.05 -9.67 13.46
C ILE A 38 18.06 -9.81 12.31
N PRO A 39 17.64 -9.72 11.04
CA PRO A 39 18.56 -9.77 9.90
C PRO A 39 19.62 -8.66 9.96
N ARG A 40 20.89 -9.01 9.68
CA ARG A 40 21.98 -8.03 9.77
C ARG A 40 21.90 -6.92 8.73
N PHE A 41 21.17 -7.09 7.62
CA PHE A 41 20.99 -6.01 6.64
C PHE A 41 20.33 -4.76 7.25
N PHE A 42 19.58 -4.90 8.36
CA PHE A 42 19.08 -3.74 9.10
C PHE A 42 20.22 -2.83 9.58
N THR A 43 21.37 -3.38 9.97
CA THR A 43 22.55 -2.57 10.36
C THR A 43 23.07 -1.71 9.19
N LEU A 44 22.88 -2.13 7.95
CA LEU A 44 23.23 -1.33 6.77
C LEU A 44 22.23 -0.17 6.56
N ILE A 45 20.92 -0.43 6.72
CA ILE A 45 19.89 0.61 6.69
C ILE A 45 20.16 1.65 7.80
N MET A 46 20.47 1.18 9.00
CA MET A 46 20.80 2.01 10.15
C MET A 46 22.08 2.82 9.91
N SER A 47 23.10 2.21 9.30
CA SER A 47 24.33 2.89 8.90
C SER A 47 24.05 4.05 7.95
N ALA A 48 23.23 3.82 6.91
CA ALA A 48 22.81 4.86 5.97
C ALA A 48 22.01 5.99 6.67
N ALA A 49 21.11 5.64 7.59
CA ALA A 49 20.36 6.61 8.39
C ALA A 49 21.25 7.52 9.25
N CYS A 50 22.33 6.98 9.83
CA CYS A 50 23.25 7.76 10.65
C CYS A 50 24.15 8.71 9.83
N GLN A 51 24.45 8.38 8.57
CA GLN A 51 25.47 9.06 7.75
C GLN A 51 24.90 10.02 6.69
N THR A 52 23.58 10.01 6.47
CA THR A 52 22.89 10.86 5.49
C THR A 52 22.88 12.33 5.93
N GLU A 53 24.02 13.03 5.78
CA GLU A 53 24.16 14.44 6.19
C GLU A 53 23.93 15.43 5.04
N GLN A 54 24.11 15.01 3.79
CA GLN A 54 24.13 15.92 2.63
C GLN A 54 23.08 15.60 1.55
N SER A 55 22.47 14.40 1.57
CA SER A 55 21.47 13.98 0.59
C SER A 55 20.58 12.88 1.15
N ALA A 56 19.29 12.89 0.79
CA ALA A 56 18.39 11.78 1.08
C ALA A 56 18.87 10.49 0.41
N CYS A 57 18.68 9.36 1.07
CA CYS A 57 19.01 8.04 0.54
C CYS A 57 17.74 7.22 0.28
N CYS A 58 17.60 6.64 -0.90
CA CYS A 58 16.53 5.71 -1.26
C CYS A 58 17.10 4.30 -1.40
N ILE A 59 16.77 3.41 -0.47
CA ILE A 59 17.19 2.02 -0.47
C ILE A 59 16.09 1.17 -1.13
N VAL A 60 16.44 0.50 -2.22
CA VAL A 60 15.53 -0.36 -2.98
C VAL A 60 15.77 -1.81 -2.58
N LEU A 61 14.75 -2.45 -2.00
CA LEU A 61 14.75 -3.86 -1.61
C LEU A 61 13.32 -4.42 -1.62
N ASN A 62 13.15 -5.74 -1.52
CA ASN A 62 11.84 -6.35 -1.28
C ASN A 62 11.37 -6.10 0.15
N LYS A 63 10.98 -4.84 0.40
CA LYS A 63 10.47 -4.40 1.68
C LYS A 63 9.13 -5.05 1.98
N THR A 64 8.89 -5.19 3.26
CA THR A 64 7.63 -5.64 3.86
C THR A 64 7.02 -4.48 4.61
N GLN A 65 5.76 -4.61 5.02
CA GLN A 65 5.12 -3.62 5.90
C GLN A 65 5.91 -3.40 7.20
N GLY A 66 6.68 -4.40 7.66
CA GLY A 66 7.48 -4.30 8.88
C GLY A 66 8.89 -3.73 8.71
N THR A 67 9.39 -3.58 7.48
CA THR A 67 10.81 -3.19 7.26
C THR A 67 11.09 -1.79 7.78
N ALA A 68 10.27 -0.79 7.41
CA ALA A 68 10.46 0.59 7.84
C ALA A 68 10.32 0.76 9.35
N VAL A 69 9.30 0.16 9.96
CA VAL A 69 9.05 0.21 11.40
C VAL A 69 10.17 -0.46 12.19
N THR A 70 10.65 -1.62 11.72
CA THR A 70 11.76 -2.32 12.37
C THR A 70 13.04 -1.49 12.30
N ALA A 71 13.38 -0.93 11.14
CA ALA A 71 14.54 -0.05 11.02
C ALA A 71 14.42 1.19 11.94
N ALA A 72 13.26 1.84 11.95
CA ALA A 72 12.97 2.99 12.79
C ALA A 72 13.11 2.68 14.28
N LEU A 73 12.59 1.52 14.69
CA LEU A 73 12.67 1.06 16.05
C LEU A 73 14.11 0.88 16.51
N PHE A 74 14.89 0.08 15.79
CA PHE A 74 16.26 -0.20 16.21
C PHE A 74 17.11 1.07 16.19
N LEU A 75 16.87 1.99 15.26
CA LEU A 75 17.50 3.32 15.29
C LEU A 75 17.14 4.10 16.56
N ALA A 76 15.88 4.12 16.96
CA ALA A 76 15.44 4.84 18.16
C ALA A 76 15.99 4.20 19.45
N LEU A 77 16.01 2.86 19.54
CA LEU A 77 16.55 2.16 20.71
C LEU A 77 18.07 2.33 20.85
N GLU A 78 18.81 2.26 19.74
CA GLU A 78 20.26 2.51 19.76
C GLU A 78 20.57 3.97 20.10
N ALA A 79 19.84 4.92 19.50
CA ALA A 79 20.00 6.34 19.82
C ALA A 79 19.71 6.63 21.30
N LEU A 80 18.65 6.04 21.86
CA LEU A 80 18.34 6.16 23.29
C LEU A 80 19.50 5.65 24.15
N ARG A 81 20.06 4.47 23.82
CA ARG A 81 21.17 3.87 24.56
C ARG A 81 22.41 4.76 24.55
N VAL A 82 22.73 5.35 23.39
CA VAL A 82 23.87 6.26 23.21
C VAL A 82 23.66 7.58 23.96
N ASP A 83 22.47 8.18 23.87
CA ASP A 83 22.16 9.49 24.44
C ASP A 83 21.88 9.46 25.95
N LEU A 84 21.51 8.28 26.51
CA LEU A 84 21.02 8.18 27.88
C LEU A 84 21.94 8.77 28.96
N PRO A 85 23.29 8.61 28.92
CA PRO A 85 24.16 9.22 29.92
C PRO A 85 23.99 10.76 29.99
N GLU A 86 23.97 11.43 28.84
CA GLU A 86 23.79 12.89 28.77
C GLU A 86 22.37 13.30 29.20
N LEU A 87 21.35 12.53 28.78
CA LEU A 87 19.96 12.78 29.16
C LEU A 87 19.76 12.67 30.68
N LYS A 88 20.39 11.69 31.33
CA LYS A 88 20.36 11.54 32.79
C LYS A 88 20.99 12.75 33.47
N ASP A 89 22.17 13.17 33.05
CA ASP A 89 22.86 14.32 33.63
C ASP A 89 22.07 15.61 33.48
N HIS A 90 21.42 15.80 32.32
CA HIS A 90 20.53 16.93 32.09
C HIS A 90 19.33 16.87 33.04
N TYR A 91 18.67 15.71 33.13
CA TYR A 91 17.48 15.51 33.96
C TYR A 91 17.71 15.82 35.44
N VAL A 92 18.83 15.34 36.00
CA VAL A 92 19.21 15.58 37.40
C VAL A 92 19.40 17.07 37.69
N LYS A 93 19.83 17.87 36.70
CA LYS A 93 20.14 19.29 36.85
C LYS A 93 18.93 20.21 36.69
N SER A 94 17.96 19.87 35.84
CA SER A 94 16.97 20.85 35.36
C SER A 94 15.50 20.37 35.37
N ALA A 95 15.22 19.09 35.62
CA ALA A 95 13.91 18.55 35.26
C ALA A 95 12.77 18.82 36.27
N LEU A 96 13.08 19.04 37.55
CA LEU A 96 12.06 19.14 38.61
C LEU A 96 12.02 20.53 39.25
N GLN A 97 10.83 21.13 39.25
CA GLN A 97 10.56 22.44 39.85
C GLN A 97 9.84 22.29 41.20
N TYR A 98 10.15 23.18 42.16
CA TYR A 98 9.46 23.18 43.44
C TYR A 98 7.94 23.33 43.26
N GLY A 99 7.16 22.46 43.91
CA GLY A 99 5.70 22.44 43.80
C GLY A 99 5.16 21.62 42.62
N GLN A 100 6.03 21.13 41.74
CA GLN A 100 5.63 20.26 40.63
C GLN A 100 5.12 18.91 41.14
N LYS A 101 4.07 18.40 40.52
CA LYS A 101 3.55 17.06 40.79
C LYS A 101 4.41 16.02 40.08
N VAL A 102 4.80 14.99 40.81
CA VAL A 102 5.64 13.89 40.31
C VAL A 102 5.02 12.56 40.67
N LYS A 103 5.09 11.62 39.74
CA LYS A 103 4.73 10.22 39.91
C LYS A 103 6.00 9.44 40.26
N VAL A 104 5.97 8.69 41.35
CA VAL A 104 7.09 7.81 41.74
C VAL A 104 6.88 6.45 41.07
N LEU A 105 7.83 6.02 40.25
CA LEU A 105 7.85 4.71 39.61
C LEU A 105 8.50 3.66 40.53
N PRO A 106 8.07 2.38 40.52
CA PRO A 106 6.99 1.80 39.72
C PRO A 106 5.60 1.93 40.36
N GLU A 107 5.47 2.45 41.60
CA GLU A 107 4.18 2.45 42.32
C GLU A 107 3.11 3.33 41.67
N ASN A 108 3.51 4.22 40.76
CA ASN A 108 2.67 5.20 40.09
C ASN A 108 1.94 6.18 41.05
N ALA A 109 2.40 6.25 42.30
CA ALA A 109 1.87 7.13 43.33
C ALA A 109 2.32 8.58 43.11
N VAL A 110 1.39 9.53 43.26
CA VAL A 110 1.65 10.95 42.98
C VAL A 110 1.96 11.72 44.26
N TYR A 111 3.06 12.48 44.20
CA TYR A 111 3.58 13.36 45.24
C TYR A 111 3.82 14.78 44.67
N VAL A 112 4.12 15.73 45.54
CA VAL A 112 4.58 17.08 45.19
C VAL A 112 6.07 17.18 45.49
N TYR A 113 6.87 17.59 44.51
CA TYR A 113 8.31 17.82 44.70
C TYR A 113 8.53 19.07 45.58
N ARG A 114 9.30 18.94 46.66
CA ARG A 114 9.54 20.01 47.66
C ARG A 114 11.01 20.43 47.74
N GLY A 115 11.82 20.10 46.74
CA GLY A 115 13.23 20.48 46.64
C GLY A 115 14.20 19.50 47.31
N ARG A 116 15.49 19.85 47.31
CA ARG A 116 16.55 19.13 48.02
C ARG A 116 16.48 19.39 49.52
N CYS A 117 16.91 18.41 50.33
CA CYS A 117 17.08 18.60 51.76
C CYS A 117 18.39 19.33 52.04
N GLU A 118 18.32 20.49 52.70
CA GLU A 118 19.51 21.29 53.05
C GLU A 118 20.38 20.61 54.12
N GLU A 119 19.75 19.86 55.02
CA GLU A 119 20.42 19.15 56.12
C GLU A 119 21.10 17.86 55.68
N PHE A 120 20.56 17.20 54.65
CA PHE A 120 21.08 15.94 54.11
C PHE A 120 21.10 15.98 52.57
N PRO A 121 22.24 16.34 51.95
CA PRO A 121 22.34 16.58 50.50
C PRO A 121 21.93 15.39 49.62
N ASP A 122 22.01 14.17 50.16
CA ASP A 122 21.65 12.93 49.47
C ASP A 122 20.13 12.68 49.38
N PHE A 123 19.30 13.56 49.98
CA PHE A 123 17.85 13.41 50.02
C PHE A 123 17.08 14.57 49.38
N LEU A 124 15.91 14.23 48.85
CA LEU A 124 14.88 15.08 48.27
C LEU A 124 13.64 15.04 49.18
N TRP A 125 12.92 16.15 49.24
CA TRP A 125 11.63 16.21 49.93
C TRP A 125 10.48 15.95 48.96
N LEU A 126 9.60 15.00 49.30
CA LEU A 126 8.32 14.76 48.63
C LEU A 126 7.17 15.03 49.59
N GLY A 127 6.13 15.75 49.14
CA GLY A 127 4.92 16.02 49.92
C GLY A 127 3.71 15.24 49.41
N ALA A 128 2.80 14.86 50.30
CA ALA A 128 1.51 14.30 49.89
C ALA A 128 0.57 15.38 49.31
N LEU A 129 -0.32 14.99 48.40
CA LEU A 129 -1.22 15.90 47.71
C LEU A 129 -2.28 16.52 48.65
N GLY A 130 -2.09 17.81 48.96
CA GLY A 130 -2.98 18.59 49.82
C GLY A 130 -2.56 18.64 51.29
N GLU A 131 -1.40 18.06 51.62
CA GLU A 131 -0.86 18.05 52.99
C GLU A 131 0.44 18.86 53.08
N THR A 132 0.76 19.36 54.28
CA THR A 132 2.01 20.08 54.57
C THR A 132 3.17 19.16 54.96
N SER A 133 2.84 17.91 55.28
CA SER A 133 3.77 16.84 55.62
C SER A 133 4.67 16.45 54.45
N LYS A 134 5.93 16.17 54.76
CA LYS A 134 6.98 15.78 53.81
C LYS A 134 7.56 14.42 54.19
N THR A 135 8.05 13.69 53.21
CA THR A 135 8.83 12.46 53.35
C THR A 135 10.13 12.58 52.54
N THR A 136 11.16 11.83 52.91
CA THR A 136 12.46 11.84 52.25
C THR A 136 12.51 10.85 51.10
N PHE A 137 13.27 11.18 50.05
CA PHE A 137 13.50 10.35 48.87
C PHE A 137 14.95 10.50 48.40
N THR A 138 15.65 9.42 48.06
CA THR A 138 17.08 9.49 47.79
C THR A 138 17.39 10.12 46.43
N VAL A 139 18.41 10.98 46.36
CA VAL A 139 18.84 11.64 45.10
C VAL A 139 19.33 10.62 44.07
N SER A 140 19.94 9.51 44.49
CA SER A 140 20.37 8.42 43.59
C SER A 140 19.21 7.79 42.81
N GLU A 141 17.98 7.95 43.30
CA GLU A 141 16.77 7.39 42.72
C GLU A 141 15.92 8.44 41.96
N VAL A 142 16.43 9.66 41.76
CA VAL A 142 15.69 10.78 41.15
C VAL A 142 15.09 10.46 39.79
N LEU A 143 15.68 9.53 39.04
CA LEU A 143 15.14 9.07 37.75
C LEU A 143 13.78 8.36 37.87
N ARG A 144 13.39 7.89 39.06
CA ARG A 144 12.05 7.33 39.32
C ARG A 144 10.95 8.39 39.40
N LEU A 145 11.30 9.67 39.54
CA LEU A 145 10.35 10.77 39.64
C LEU A 145 9.98 11.24 38.24
N GLU A 146 8.76 10.97 37.77
CA GLU A 146 8.25 11.40 36.46
C GLU A 146 7.23 12.55 36.65
N PRO A 147 7.43 13.73 36.03
CA PRO A 147 6.46 14.82 36.04
C PRO A 147 5.08 14.37 35.55
N THR A 148 4.03 14.77 36.27
CA THR A 148 2.65 14.40 35.90
C THR A 148 1.64 15.47 36.32
N GLU A 149 0.52 15.54 35.61
CA GLU A 149 -0.63 16.35 36.03
C GLU A 149 -1.66 15.54 36.85
N ARG A 150 -1.49 14.21 36.89
CA ARG A 150 -2.39 13.32 37.62
C ARG A 150 -2.44 13.69 39.10
N VAL A 151 -3.56 13.37 39.74
CA VAL A 151 -3.78 13.57 41.18
C VAL A 151 -4.08 12.26 41.91
N LYS A 152 -4.12 11.14 41.18
CA LYS A 152 -4.40 9.78 41.68
C LYS A 152 -3.51 8.75 40.95
N PRO A 153 -3.13 7.65 41.63
CA PRO A 153 -3.31 7.39 43.07
C PRO A 153 -2.45 8.34 43.92
N LYS A 154 -2.99 8.83 45.05
CA LYS A 154 -2.26 9.70 45.96
C LYS A 154 -1.18 8.91 46.70
N GLY A 155 0.02 9.46 46.78
CA GLY A 155 1.09 8.90 47.60
C GLY A 155 0.74 8.90 49.09
N LYS A 156 1.10 7.81 49.77
CA LYS A 156 1.05 7.72 51.23
C LYS A 156 2.40 8.11 51.81
N LEU A 157 2.40 8.74 52.99
CA LEU A 157 3.61 9.16 53.69
C LEU A 157 4.29 8.01 54.44
N THR A 158 3.58 6.90 54.65
CA THR A 158 4.08 5.68 55.28
C THR A 158 4.73 4.77 54.24
N GLY A 159 6.07 4.82 54.15
CA GLY A 159 6.89 3.85 53.44
C GLY A 159 6.82 3.93 51.91
N LEU A 160 7.67 4.77 51.31
CA LEU A 160 8.08 4.59 49.91
C LEU A 160 8.73 3.20 49.79
N SER A 161 8.31 2.38 48.83
CA SER A 161 8.88 1.04 48.69
C SER A 161 10.32 1.15 48.22
N THR A 162 11.21 0.42 48.90
CA THR A 162 12.61 0.26 48.50
C THR A 162 12.79 -0.78 47.39
N LYS A 163 11.73 -1.49 46.99
CA LYS A 163 11.78 -2.43 45.85
C LYS A 163 11.78 -1.66 44.53
N CYS A 164 12.98 -1.36 44.04
CA CYS A 164 13.22 -0.90 42.68
C CYS A 164 13.10 -2.06 41.68
N SER A 165 11.96 -2.17 40.99
CA SER A 165 11.86 -3.00 39.77
C SER A 165 12.14 -2.15 38.54
N LYS A 166 12.92 -2.67 37.60
CA LYS A 166 13.15 -2.02 36.30
C LYS A 166 11.86 -2.01 35.47
N GLY A 167 11.74 -1.04 34.58
CA GLY A 167 10.69 -1.08 33.55
C GLY A 167 11.01 -2.14 32.50
N ARG A 168 10.02 -2.64 31.74
CA ARG A 168 10.26 -3.65 30.69
C ARG A 168 11.29 -3.19 29.63
N LEU A 169 11.27 -1.91 29.26
CA LEU A 169 12.27 -1.33 28.34
C LEU A 169 13.67 -1.30 28.96
N ASP A 170 13.76 -1.03 30.26
CA ASP A 170 15.03 -1.06 30.99
C ASP A 170 15.59 -2.47 31.11
N GLU A 171 14.73 -3.48 31.26
CA GLU A 171 15.14 -4.89 31.27
C GLU A 171 15.67 -5.30 29.90
N LEU A 172 14.98 -4.91 28.83
CA LEU A 172 15.40 -5.23 27.46
C LEU A 172 16.72 -4.54 27.09
N LEU A 173 16.91 -3.28 27.48
CA LEU A 173 18.06 -2.46 27.08
C LEU A 173 19.14 -2.30 28.17
N GLU A 174 19.00 -2.96 29.33
CA GLU A 174 19.88 -2.81 30.49
C GLU A 174 19.97 -1.38 31.06
N LEU A 175 18.90 -0.61 30.91
CA LEU A 175 18.85 0.77 31.38
C LEU A 175 18.45 0.82 32.86
N ASN A 176 18.54 2.04 33.41
CA ASN A 176 18.12 2.38 34.78
C ASN A 176 17.29 3.67 34.74
N THR A 177 16.28 3.74 33.85
CA THR A 177 15.33 4.86 33.76
C THR A 177 14.12 4.66 34.67
N TYR A 178 13.95 3.43 35.17
CA TYR A 178 12.80 2.93 35.91
C TYR A 178 11.47 3.07 35.17
N GLY A 179 11.52 3.21 33.83
CA GLY A 179 10.37 3.46 32.98
C GLY A 179 9.95 4.93 32.89
N ASN A 180 10.79 5.87 33.35
CA ASN A 180 10.50 7.29 33.30
C ASN A 180 10.58 7.82 31.87
N LYS A 181 9.42 8.13 31.29
CA LYS A 181 9.29 8.57 29.89
C LYS A 181 9.70 10.02 29.68
N SER A 182 9.77 10.81 30.76
CA SER A 182 10.13 12.24 30.66
C SER A 182 11.59 12.49 30.28
N LEU A 183 12.43 11.44 30.36
CA LEU A 183 13.83 11.45 29.94
C LEU A 183 14.01 11.36 28.43
N PHE A 184 13.01 10.88 27.71
CA PHE A 184 13.16 10.51 26.31
C PHE A 184 13.07 11.72 25.38
N GLN A 185 13.86 11.65 24.31
CA GLN A 185 13.84 12.60 23.21
C GLN A 185 13.54 11.86 21.91
N ASN A 186 12.77 12.49 21.03
CA ASN A 186 12.46 11.91 19.74
C ASN A 186 13.67 12.03 18.82
N ARG A 187 14.15 10.92 18.27
CA ARG A 187 15.23 10.90 17.26
C ARG A 187 14.78 10.45 15.88
N VAL A 188 13.64 9.76 15.81
CA VAL A 188 13.17 9.16 14.57
C VAL A 188 11.73 9.58 14.29
N LEU A 189 11.52 10.07 13.07
CA LEU A 189 10.21 10.37 12.49
C LEU A 189 9.92 9.35 11.39
N VAL A 190 8.70 8.84 11.33
CA VAL A 190 8.29 7.84 10.35
C VAL A 190 7.15 8.37 9.50
N TYR A 191 7.33 8.38 8.18
CA TYR A 191 6.28 8.69 7.21
C TYR A 191 5.55 7.42 6.80
N MET A 192 4.38 7.18 7.41
CA MET A 192 3.48 6.07 7.09
C MET A 192 2.09 6.27 7.69
N ALA A 193 1.10 5.52 7.19
CA ALA A 193 -0.23 5.49 7.79
C ALA A 193 -0.19 4.94 9.23
N GLN A 194 -0.83 5.65 10.16
CA GLN A 194 -0.84 5.28 11.59
C GLN A 194 -1.40 3.87 11.83
N ALA A 195 -2.45 3.48 11.10
CA ALA A 195 -3.03 2.13 11.21
C ALA A 195 -2.02 1.05 10.81
N LYS A 196 -1.25 1.26 9.74
CA LYS A 196 -0.19 0.34 9.30
C LYS A 196 0.91 0.25 10.36
N PHE A 197 1.34 1.38 10.93
CA PHE A 197 2.34 1.42 12.00
C PHE A 197 1.91 0.60 13.22
N LEU A 198 0.67 0.80 13.68
CA LEU A 198 0.11 0.09 14.84
C LEU A 198 0.00 -1.41 14.59
N ASN A 199 -0.48 -1.82 13.41
CA ASN A 199 -0.57 -3.24 13.05
C ASN A 199 0.80 -3.92 13.13
N VAL A 200 1.85 -3.25 12.64
CA VAL A 200 3.22 -3.76 12.74
C VAL A 200 3.69 -3.83 14.19
N LEU A 201 3.51 -2.77 14.99
CA LEU A 201 3.89 -2.81 16.41
C LEU A 201 3.19 -3.92 17.20
N ASN A 202 1.95 -4.24 16.87
CA ASN A 202 1.20 -5.31 17.53
C ASN A 202 1.64 -6.71 17.11
N SER A 203 2.31 -6.81 15.97
CA SER A 203 2.79 -8.08 15.41
C SER A 203 4.23 -8.41 15.78
N ILE A 204 4.95 -7.47 16.41
CA ILE A 204 6.33 -7.66 16.82
C ILE A 204 6.43 -7.74 18.34
N ALA A 205 7.10 -8.78 18.82
CA ALA A 205 7.47 -8.92 20.22
C ALA A 205 8.97 -9.18 20.34
N LEU A 206 9.64 -8.53 21.29
CA LEU A 206 11.09 -8.64 21.48
C LEU A 206 11.44 -9.25 22.83
N THR A 207 12.61 -9.89 22.87
CA THR A 207 13.26 -10.36 24.09
C THR A 207 14.77 -10.35 23.92
N ARG A 208 15.50 -10.55 25.01
CA ARG A 208 16.95 -10.75 24.97
C ARG A 208 17.29 -12.16 24.56
N ASN A 209 18.43 -12.31 23.89
CA ASN A 209 18.98 -13.61 23.58
C ASN A 209 19.11 -14.43 24.89
N ASN A 210 18.55 -15.64 24.93
CA ASN A 210 18.42 -16.54 26.09
C ASN A 210 17.25 -16.32 27.07
N VAL A 211 16.36 -15.35 26.83
CA VAL A 211 15.13 -15.15 27.64
C VAL A 211 13.91 -15.65 26.85
N LYS A 212 12.99 -16.37 27.51
CA LYS A 212 11.81 -16.96 26.85
C LYS A 212 10.56 -16.07 26.88
N GLU A 213 10.55 -15.03 27.70
CA GLU A 213 9.44 -14.09 27.81
C GLU A 213 9.58 -12.98 26.78
N TYR A 214 8.61 -12.89 25.86
CA TYR A 214 8.55 -11.87 24.83
C TYR A 214 7.65 -10.73 25.28
N THR A 215 8.11 -9.49 25.08
CA THR A 215 7.29 -8.30 25.32
C THR A 215 6.80 -7.72 24.01
N GLN A 216 5.49 -7.46 23.92
CA GLN A 216 4.88 -6.82 22.76
C GLN A 216 5.39 -5.38 22.61
N LEU A 217 5.73 -5.00 21.38
CA LEU A 217 6.35 -3.71 21.11
C LEU A 217 5.43 -2.52 21.44
N GLN A 218 4.13 -2.66 21.19
CA GLN A 218 3.14 -1.63 21.50
C GLN A 218 3.16 -1.22 22.99
N GLU A 219 3.39 -2.19 23.88
CA GLU A 219 3.47 -1.96 25.32
C GLU A 219 4.84 -1.44 25.77
N LEU A 220 5.88 -1.76 24.99
CA LEU A 220 7.27 -1.49 25.31
C LEU A 220 7.70 -0.06 24.92
N ILE A 221 7.32 0.39 23.73
CA ILE A 221 7.91 1.58 23.10
C ILE A 221 6.98 2.80 23.28
N PRO A 222 7.48 3.89 23.88
CA PRO A 222 6.82 5.19 23.81
C PRO A 222 6.83 5.71 22.36
N TRP A 223 5.67 5.74 21.73
CA TRP A 223 5.47 6.32 20.40
C TRP A 223 4.44 7.46 20.44
N GLY A 224 4.42 8.27 19.39
CA GLY A 224 3.52 9.40 19.27
C GLY A 224 3.25 9.81 17.83
N ARG A 225 2.73 11.02 17.65
CA ARG A 225 2.30 11.56 16.35
C ARG A 225 2.85 12.96 16.14
N VAL A 226 3.02 13.33 14.87
CA VAL A 226 3.24 14.73 14.48
C VAL A 226 1.87 15.34 14.21
N ASP A 227 1.60 16.52 14.80
CA ASP A 227 0.36 17.26 14.53
C ASP A 227 0.51 18.26 13.38
N HIS A 228 -0.60 18.94 13.03
CA HIS A 228 -0.64 19.93 11.93
C HIS A 228 0.20 21.18 12.16
N HIS A 229 0.77 21.35 13.36
CA HIS A 229 1.72 22.40 13.64
C HIS A 229 3.17 21.92 13.56
N GLY A 230 3.40 20.62 13.38
CA GLY A 230 4.73 20.02 13.41
C GLY A 230 5.23 19.72 14.82
N ASP A 231 4.36 19.75 15.84
CA ASP A 231 4.74 19.33 17.18
C ASP A 231 4.69 17.80 17.29
N VAL A 232 5.69 17.23 17.94
CA VAL A 232 5.70 15.81 18.31
C VAL A 232 4.92 15.63 19.61
N LYS A 233 3.76 14.98 19.54
CA LYS A 233 2.92 14.69 20.71
C LYS A 233 3.00 13.21 21.09
N PRO A 234 3.18 12.86 22.38
CA PRO A 234 3.10 11.48 22.84
C PRO A 234 1.68 10.92 22.65
N ASN A 235 1.56 9.60 22.51
CA ASN A 235 0.25 8.94 22.44
C ASN A 235 -0.48 8.92 23.80
N ASP A 236 0.26 9.02 24.91
CA ASP A 236 -0.34 9.17 26.25
C ASP A 236 -0.67 10.65 26.50
N PRO A 237 -1.96 11.04 26.57
CA PRO A 237 -2.35 12.44 26.78
C PRO A 237 -1.97 12.98 28.16
N TYR A 238 -1.58 12.12 29.10
CA TYR A 238 -1.16 12.52 30.44
C TYR A 238 0.35 12.67 30.59
N GLN A 239 1.13 12.42 29.54
CA GLN A 239 2.56 12.66 29.54
C GLN A 239 2.83 14.16 29.40
N VAL A 240 3.30 14.78 30.49
CA VAL A 240 3.51 16.23 30.59
C VAL A 240 4.91 16.64 30.11
N ALA A 241 5.87 15.72 30.19
CA ALA A 241 7.27 15.97 29.87
C ALA A 241 7.88 14.79 29.10
N GLY A 242 8.95 15.08 28.36
CA GLY A 242 9.61 14.15 27.45
C GLY A 242 8.89 13.98 26.13
N GLU A 243 9.61 13.46 25.14
CA GLU A 243 9.10 13.17 23.80
C GLU A 243 8.98 11.64 23.60
N PRO A 244 8.09 11.19 22.70
CA PRO A 244 8.06 9.78 22.30
C PRO A 244 9.34 9.40 21.54
N LEU A 245 9.82 8.16 21.69
CA LEU A 245 11.00 7.66 20.96
C LEU A 245 10.79 7.68 19.45
N LEU A 246 9.58 7.33 19.02
CA LEU A 246 9.13 7.31 17.63
C LEU A 246 7.94 8.24 17.45
N ALA A 247 7.88 8.97 16.34
CA ALA A 247 6.69 9.74 15.97
C ALA A 247 6.30 9.46 14.52
N VAL A 248 5.00 9.35 14.28
CA VAL A 248 4.45 8.94 12.97
C VAL A 248 3.56 10.03 12.40
N THR A 249 3.62 10.21 11.08
CA THR A 249 2.65 11.00 10.31
C THR A 249 2.50 10.44 8.90
N ARG A 250 1.36 10.74 8.27
CA ARG A 250 1.06 10.43 6.86
C ARG A 250 0.98 11.67 5.97
N ILE A 251 1.21 12.85 6.55
CA ILE A 251 1.05 14.15 5.89
C ILE A 251 2.46 14.72 5.69
N PRO A 252 2.95 14.85 4.44
CA PRO A 252 4.30 15.35 4.16
C PRO A 252 4.54 16.76 4.72
N GLU A 253 3.52 17.61 4.72
CA GLU A 253 3.58 18.99 5.20
C GLU A 253 3.81 19.05 6.72
N ASP A 254 3.07 18.25 7.49
CA ASP A 254 3.24 18.14 8.95
C ASP A 254 4.65 17.65 9.29
N LEU A 255 5.16 16.70 8.49
CA LEU A 255 6.52 16.19 8.64
C LEU A 255 7.58 17.26 8.33
N ALA A 256 7.40 18.04 7.27
CA ALA A 256 8.29 19.15 6.91
C ALA A 256 8.31 20.22 8.00
N LEU A 257 7.15 20.58 8.58
CA LEU A 257 7.05 21.51 9.71
C LEU A 257 7.79 20.98 10.94
N ALA A 258 7.65 19.70 11.28
CA ALA A 258 8.40 19.09 12.38
C ALA A 258 9.92 19.10 12.14
N CYS A 259 10.36 18.87 10.89
CA CYS A 259 11.76 18.96 10.51
C CYS A 259 12.32 20.39 10.60
N ALA A 260 11.51 21.40 10.27
CA ALA A 260 11.88 22.82 10.33
C ALA A 260 12.00 23.35 11.77
N ARG A 261 11.20 22.83 12.70
CA ARG A 261 11.24 23.22 14.13
C ARG A 261 12.38 22.60 14.92
N THR A 262 13.09 21.64 14.33
CA THR A 262 14.10 20.85 15.01
C THR A 262 15.49 21.18 14.51
N ARG A 263 16.51 20.94 15.34
CA ARG A 263 17.89 21.23 14.95
C ARG A 263 18.26 20.43 13.70
N ARG A 264 18.95 21.04 12.74
CA ARG A 264 19.36 20.36 11.50
C ARG A 264 20.16 19.08 11.80
N HIS A 265 19.89 18.04 11.03
CA HIS A 265 20.51 16.72 11.11
C HIS A 265 20.43 16.05 12.50
N SER A 266 19.50 16.50 13.36
CA SER A 266 19.32 15.94 14.70
C SER A 266 18.34 14.77 14.74
N LYS A 267 17.49 14.64 13.70
CA LYS A 267 16.51 13.57 13.53
C LYS A 267 16.77 12.79 12.24
N VAL A 268 16.34 11.53 12.27
CA VAL A 268 16.26 10.65 11.10
C VAL A 268 14.80 10.51 10.69
N VAL A 269 14.52 10.74 9.41
CA VAL A 269 13.21 10.53 8.79
C VAL A 269 13.25 9.23 7.99
N ILE A 270 12.36 8.30 8.30
CA ILE A 270 12.20 7.05 7.57
C ILE A 270 10.88 7.09 6.80
N VAL A 271 10.95 6.89 5.50
CA VAL A 271 9.80 6.94 4.59
C VAL A 271 9.48 5.54 4.12
N ASP A 272 8.29 5.06 4.48
CA ASP A 272 7.75 3.79 3.98
C ASP A 272 6.91 3.99 2.72
N ASP A 273 6.05 5.01 2.69
CA ASP A 273 5.17 5.29 1.55
C ASP A 273 5.83 6.28 0.57
N VAL A 274 6.59 5.74 -0.39
CA VAL A 274 7.34 6.53 -1.37
C VAL A 274 6.40 7.29 -2.31
N ALA A 275 5.32 6.66 -2.73
CA ALA A 275 4.33 7.25 -3.62
C ALA A 275 3.61 8.43 -2.95
N GLY A 276 3.13 8.25 -1.72
CA GLY A 276 2.53 9.33 -0.94
C GLY A 276 3.50 10.47 -0.68
N PHE A 277 4.75 10.16 -0.35
CA PHE A 277 5.78 11.16 -0.05
C PHE A 277 6.17 11.98 -1.29
N ALA A 278 6.29 11.33 -2.46
CA ALA A 278 6.67 11.98 -3.70
C ALA A 278 5.59 12.89 -4.31
N ARG A 279 4.33 12.82 -3.85
CA ARG A 279 3.26 13.74 -4.28
C ARG A 279 3.55 15.19 -3.93
N ASN A 280 4.23 15.42 -2.81
CA ASN A 280 4.67 16.74 -2.42
C ASN A 280 6.19 16.81 -2.50
N ILE A 281 6.70 17.04 -3.72
CA ILE A 281 8.14 17.14 -3.97
C ILE A 281 8.79 18.31 -3.22
N GLN A 282 8.04 19.37 -2.90
CA GLN A 282 8.53 20.48 -2.11
C GLN A 282 8.79 20.05 -0.66
N ALA A 283 7.87 19.30 -0.05
CA ALA A 283 8.07 18.74 1.28
C ALA A 283 9.29 17.80 1.31
N PHE A 284 9.50 17.00 0.26
CA PHE A 284 10.72 16.19 0.11
C PHE A 284 11.99 17.05 0.12
N ASP A 285 12.04 18.12 -0.69
CA ASP A 285 13.18 19.02 -0.76
C ASP A 285 13.45 19.70 0.60
N ASP A 286 12.40 20.18 1.28
CA ASP A 286 12.50 20.83 2.59
C ASP A 286 13.03 19.85 3.65
N ILE A 287 12.47 18.65 3.71
CA ILE A 287 12.87 17.63 4.70
C ILE A 287 14.31 17.17 4.46
N SER A 288 14.68 16.91 3.20
CA SER A 288 16.01 16.41 2.85
C SER A 288 17.13 17.42 3.09
N GLN A 289 16.84 18.72 3.02
CA GLN A 289 17.78 19.78 3.39
C GLN A 289 17.94 19.97 4.90
N LEU A 290 16.92 19.61 5.69
CA LEU A 290 16.88 19.88 7.12
C LEU A 290 17.32 18.68 7.98
N GLN A 291 16.96 17.46 7.57
CA GLN A 291 17.15 16.26 8.38
C GLN A 291 17.75 15.10 7.57
N LYS A 292 18.17 14.04 8.27
CA LYS A 292 18.68 12.82 7.63
C LYS A 292 17.50 12.01 7.10
N VAL A 293 17.47 11.64 5.82
CA VAL A 293 16.32 10.98 5.21
C VAL A 293 16.69 9.64 4.61
N VAL A 294 15.96 8.59 5.00
CA VAL A 294 16.04 7.25 4.42
C VAL A 294 14.67 6.85 3.89
N ILE A 295 14.60 6.58 2.60
CA ILE A 295 13.41 6.14 1.87
C ILE A 295 13.58 4.65 1.59
N LEU A 296 12.58 3.85 1.99
CA LEU A 296 12.57 2.42 1.68
C LEU A 296 11.59 2.18 0.54
N ALA A 297 12.10 1.74 -0.61
CA ALA A 297 11.32 1.52 -1.81
C ALA A 297 11.35 0.04 -2.22
N ALA A 298 10.25 -0.42 -2.80
CA ALA A 298 10.17 -1.70 -3.47
C ALA A 298 10.63 -1.57 -4.94
N PRO A 299 11.12 -2.66 -5.56
CA PRO A 299 11.63 -2.61 -6.95
C PRO A 299 10.60 -2.12 -7.98
N HIS A 300 9.30 -2.32 -7.71
CA HIS A 300 8.23 -1.93 -8.60
C HIS A 300 7.87 -0.43 -8.57
N GLU A 301 8.42 0.33 -7.61
CA GLU A 301 8.23 1.78 -7.47
C GLU A 301 9.22 2.58 -8.36
N CYS A 302 9.77 1.96 -9.41
CA CYS A 302 10.90 2.45 -10.21
C CYS A 302 10.72 3.87 -10.80
N GLN A 303 9.51 4.23 -11.23
CA GLN A 303 9.23 5.55 -11.79
C GLN A 303 9.37 6.67 -10.74
N ILE A 304 8.94 6.41 -9.50
CA ILE A 304 9.03 7.37 -8.41
C ILE A 304 10.48 7.47 -7.91
N ILE A 305 11.19 6.35 -7.87
CA ILE A 305 12.62 6.30 -7.54
C ILE A 305 13.44 7.18 -8.51
N ASP A 306 13.13 7.13 -9.81
CA ASP A 306 13.80 7.97 -10.81
C ASP A 306 13.49 9.47 -10.60
N LEU A 307 12.24 9.83 -10.26
CA LEU A 307 11.87 11.22 -9.89
C LEU A 307 12.67 11.74 -8.68
N LEU A 308 12.82 10.92 -7.63
CA LEU A 308 13.59 11.29 -6.45
C LEU A 308 15.08 11.43 -6.76
N ARG A 309 15.61 10.58 -7.65
CA ARG A 309 17.00 10.67 -8.11
C ARG A 309 17.27 12.00 -8.81
N ASP A 310 16.35 12.44 -9.68
CA ASP A 310 16.46 13.72 -10.39
C ASP A 310 16.50 14.94 -9.44
N ARG A 311 16.00 14.79 -8.21
CA ARG A 311 16.06 15.78 -7.12
C ARG A 311 17.27 15.61 -6.19
N GLY A 312 18.24 14.77 -6.53
CA GLY A 312 19.46 14.58 -5.76
C GLY A 312 19.39 13.50 -4.67
N CYS A 313 18.36 12.65 -4.68
CA CYS A 313 18.32 11.47 -3.81
C CYS A 313 19.32 10.41 -4.30
N GLN A 314 20.17 9.93 -3.39
CA GLN A 314 21.06 8.80 -3.67
C GLN A 314 20.27 7.50 -3.65
N VAL A 315 20.20 6.80 -4.79
CA VAL A 315 19.46 5.53 -4.90
C VAL A 315 20.41 4.36 -4.76
N TRP A 316 20.16 3.51 -3.77
CA TRP A 316 20.91 2.28 -3.53
C TRP A 316 20.01 1.05 -3.76
N HIS A 317 20.29 0.30 -4.82
CA HIS A 317 19.69 -1.03 -5.02
C HIS A 317 20.46 -2.08 -4.22
N MET A 318 19.85 -2.57 -3.13
CA MET A 318 20.51 -3.54 -2.25
C MET A 318 20.52 -4.93 -2.94
N SER A 319 21.71 -5.52 -3.07
CA SER A 319 21.85 -6.83 -3.72
C SER A 319 21.42 -7.96 -2.78
N SER A 320 21.10 -9.13 -3.35
CA SER A 320 20.80 -10.33 -2.55
C SER A 320 21.95 -10.68 -1.59
N ASP A 321 23.21 -10.51 -2.00
CA ASP A 321 24.36 -10.78 -1.13
C ASP A 321 24.47 -9.79 0.05
N GLN A 322 24.04 -8.54 -0.14
CA GLN A 322 23.97 -7.54 0.92
C GLN A 322 22.84 -7.83 1.91
N ILE A 323 21.68 -8.27 1.43
CA ILE A 323 20.55 -8.70 2.28
C ILE A 323 20.92 -9.94 3.10
N LEU A 324 21.67 -10.87 2.49
CA LEU A 324 22.11 -12.12 3.10
C LEU A 324 23.41 -11.99 3.91
N LEU A 325 23.86 -10.76 4.20
CA LEU A 325 25.10 -10.53 4.94
C LEU A 325 25.05 -11.20 6.31
N GLY A 326 25.95 -12.16 6.53
CA GLY A 326 26.02 -12.92 7.78
C GLY A 326 24.87 -13.92 8.01
N GLU A 327 23.97 -14.10 7.05
CA GLU A 327 22.95 -15.16 7.12
C GLU A 327 23.56 -16.50 6.75
N SER A 328 23.37 -17.51 7.60
CA SER A 328 23.79 -18.88 7.30
C SER A 328 22.70 -19.61 6.52
N SER A 329 23.08 -20.66 5.78
CA SER A 329 22.10 -21.51 5.08
C SER A 329 21.24 -22.34 6.03
N ARG A 330 21.59 -22.40 7.33
CA ARG A 330 20.88 -23.15 8.37
C ARG A 330 19.86 -22.31 9.13
N ASP A 331 19.88 -20.98 8.97
CA ASP A 331 18.91 -20.11 9.63
C ASP A 331 17.55 -20.28 8.95
N GLU A 332 16.67 -21.08 9.56
CA GLU A 332 15.28 -21.24 9.13
C GLU A 332 14.52 -19.94 9.42
N ARG A 333 14.04 -19.29 8.36
CA ARG A 333 13.22 -18.08 8.44
C ARG A 333 11.87 -18.33 7.79
N SER A 334 10.82 -17.75 8.36
CA SER A 334 9.48 -17.85 7.81
C SER A 334 9.22 -16.77 6.76
N HIS A 335 8.58 -17.13 5.64
CA HIS A 335 8.06 -16.15 4.67
C HIS A 335 6.90 -15.32 5.24
N ARG A 336 6.25 -15.77 6.32
CA ARG A 336 5.22 -15.00 7.02
C ARG A 336 5.80 -13.97 7.98
N SER A 337 7.11 -14.06 8.24
CA SER A 337 7.79 -13.08 9.07
C SER A 337 7.88 -11.75 8.35
N LEU A 338 7.61 -10.68 9.09
CA LEU A 338 7.80 -9.31 8.64
C LEU A 338 9.25 -8.98 8.31
N VAL A 339 10.24 -9.64 8.90
CA VAL A 339 11.67 -9.40 8.60
C VAL A 339 12.30 -10.55 7.83
N GLY A 340 11.80 -11.77 8.02
CA GLY A 340 12.31 -12.97 7.38
C GLY A 340 11.91 -13.11 5.91
N SER A 341 10.75 -12.57 5.50
CA SER A 341 10.30 -12.62 4.09
C SER A 341 11.27 -11.93 3.13
N THR A 342 11.84 -10.78 3.49
CA THR A 342 12.88 -10.12 2.69
C THR A 342 14.12 -10.99 2.52
N VAL A 343 14.54 -11.68 3.59
CA VAL A 343 15.69 -12.61 3.55
C VAL A 343 15.37 -13.83 2.68
N CYS A 344 14.17 -14.41 2.82
CA CYS A 344 13.69 -15.51 1.99
C CYS A 344 13.69 -15.13 0.51
N ALA A 345 13.12 -13.97 0.17
CA ALA A 345 13.12 -13.45 -1.20
C ALA A 345 14.55 -13.27 -1.73
N ALA A 346 15.47 -12.74 -0.93
CA ALA A 346 16.87 -12.60 -1.33
C ALA A 346 17.57 -13.96 -1.58
N ARG A 347 17.29 -14.99 -0.76
CA ARG A 347 17.81 -16.37 -0.99
C ARG A 347 17.32 -16.93 -2.31
N ILE A 348 16.06 -16.71 -2.65
CA ILE A 348 15.44 -17.15 -3.90
C ILE A 348 16.07 -16.42 -5.08
N LEU A 349 16.15 -15.08 -4.99
CA LEU A 349 16.75 -14.23 -6.02
C LEU A 349 18.23 -14.55 -6.27
N ARG A 350 19.00 -14.89 -5.22
CA ARG A 350 20.40 -15.32 -5.37
C ARG A 350 20.54 -16.60 -6.20
N LYS A 351 19.53 -17.45 -6.19
CA LYS A 351 19.48 -18.70 -6.97
C LYS A 351 18.72 -18.53 -8.29
N LEU A 352 18.22 -17.33 -8.60
CA LEU A 352 17.36 -17.09 -9.75
C LEU A 352 18.07 -17.46 -11.06
N LYS A 353 17.47 -18.37 -11.81
CA LYS A 353 17.85 -18.74 -13.16
C LYS A 353 16.69 -18.45 -14.10
N VAL A 354 17.01 -17.84 -15.24
CA VAL A 354 16.06 -17.67 -16.34
C VAL A 354 16.56 -18.48 -17.52
N GLU A 355 15.73 -19.41 -17.99
CA GLU A 355 15.99 -20.24 -19.16
C GLU A 355 14.98 -19.90 -20.25
N VAL A 356 15.44 -19.81 -21.50
CA VAL A 356 14.57 -19.55 -22.66
C VAL A 356 14.55 -20.81 -23.52
N ILE A 357 13.38 -21.41 -23.67
CA ILE A 357 13.15 -22.56 -24.54
C ILE A 357 12.60 -22.04 -25.87
N HIS A 358 13.34 -22.30 -26.94
CA HIS A 358 12.99 -21.85 -28.29
C HIS A 358 11.89 -22.73 -28.88
N CYS A 359 10.76 -22.11 -29.25
CA CYS A 359 9.72 -22.74 -30.03
C CYS A 359 10.05 -22.61 -31.53
N ASN A 360 10.27 -23.73 -32.22
CA ASN A 360 10.54 -23.78 -33.67
C ASN A 360 9.27 -23.57 -34.51
N ASP A 361 8.60 -22.44 -34.32
CA ASP A 361 7.41 -22.05 -35.07
C ASP A 361 7.52 -20.57 -35.47
N ASN A 362 7.63 -20.31 -36.77
CA ASN A 362 7.85 -18.95 -37.28
C ASN A 362 6.54 -18.29 -37.77
N SER A 363 5.37 -18.89 -37.47
CA SER A 363 4.08 -18.41 -37.94
C SER A 363 3.80 -16.95 -37.55
N LEU A 364 4.27 -16.52 -36.38
CA LEU A 364 4.07 -15.17 -35.85
C LEU A 364 5.15 -14.14 -36.21
N GLU A 365 6.30 -14.58 -36.74
CA GLU A 365 7.46 -13.72 -37.02
C GLU A 365 7.15 -12.66 -38.08
N SER A 366 6.42 -13.05 -39.12
CA SER A 366 5.97 -12.13 -40.17
C SER A 366 4.98 -11.07 -39.65
N ILE A 367 4.17 -11.41 -38.64
CA ILE A 367 3.21 -10.47 -38.03
C ILE A 367 3.98 -9.41 -37.24
N GLU A 368 4.92 -9.85 -36.39
CA GLU A 368 5.77 -8.94 -35.60
C GLU A 368 6.54 -7.97 -36.50
N ALA A 369 7.17 -8.47 -37.57
CA ALA A 369 7.94 -7.64 -38.49
C ALA A 369 7.08 -6.57 -39.18
N ASN A 370 5.83 -6.91 -39.56
CA ASN A 370 4.89 -5.95 -40.14
C ASN A 370 4.41 -4.92 -39.11
N LEU A 371 4.13 -5.32 -37.87
CA LEU A 371 3.76 -4.38 -36.80
C LEU A 371 4.92 -3.45 -36.42
N ASN A 372 6.14 -3.96 -36.40
CA ASN A 372 7.35 -3.16 -36.24
C ASN A 372 7.52 -2.14 -37.37
N GLN A 373 7.22 -2.54 -38.61
CA GLN A 373 7.23 -1.61 -39.75
C GLN A 373 6.14 -0.54 -39.62
N ALA A 374 4.93 -0.90 -39.18
CA ALA A 374 3.85 0.04 -38.92
C ALA A 374 4.23 1.05 -37.84
N GLU A 375 4.83 0.63 -36.73
CA GLU A 375 5.28 1.53 -35.66
C GLU A 375 6.33 2.51 -36.15
N ARG A 376 7.31 2.05 -36.94
CA ARG A 376 8.32 2.92 -37.52
C ARG A 376 7.72 3.94 -38.49
N GLY A 377 6.79 3.50 -39.34
CA GLY A 377 6.03 4.36 -40.25
C GLY A 377 5.24 5.42 -39.49
N TYR A 378 4.57 5.03 -38.39
CA TYR A 378 3.82 5.95 -37.54
C TYR A 378 4.74 6.98 -36.86
N ARG A 379 5.95 6.58 -36.46
CA ARG A 379 6.93 7.50 -35.86
C ARG A 379 7.46 8.55 -36.82
N SER A 380 7.57 8.22 -38.11
CA SER A 380 8.00 9.17 -39.15
C SER A 380 6.92 10.14 -39.58
N LEU A 381 5.67 9.99 -39.11
CA LEU A 381 4.59 10.91 -39.41
C LEU A 381 4.76 12.25 -38.69
N VAL A 382 4.47 13.32 -39.43
CA VAL A 382 4.39 14.69 -38.90
C VAL A 382 3.08 14.85 -38.11
N ASP A 383 1.96 14.44 -38.71
CA ASP A 383 0.63 14.43 -38.08
C ASP A 383 0.30 13.03 -37.58
N LYS A 384 0.29 12.86 -36.26
CA LYS A 384 0.01 11.58 -35.59
C LYS A 384 -1.48 11.50 -35.24
N THR A 385 -2.15 10.47 -35.74
CA THR A 385 -3.55 10.20 -35.41
C THR A 385 -3.65 9.21 -34.25
N GLN A 386 -4.51 9.51 -33.29
CA GLN A 386 -4.75 8.72 -32.10
C GLN A 386 -5.25 7.31 -32.47
N GLU A 387 -6.11 7.25 -33.49
CA GLU A 387 -6.72 6.03 -34.03
C GLU A 387 -5.68 5.07 -34.61
N SER A 388 -4.65 5.58 -35.30
CA SER A 388 -3.57 4.73 -35.84
C SER A 388 -2.74 4.13 -34.72
N GLU A 389 -2.53 4.88 -33.64
CA GLU A 389 -1.81 4.40 -32.47
C GLU A 389 -2.60 3.36 -31.67
N ASP A 390 -3.91 3.57 -31.52
CA ASP A 390 -4.83 2.64 -30.85
C ASP A 390 -4.89 1.32 -31.61
N LEU A 391 -4.96 1.38 -32.94
CA LEU A 391 -4.96 0.18 -33.78
C LEU A 391 -3.64 -0.59 -33.67
N ILE A 392 -2.49 0.09 -33.70
CA ILE A 392 -1.18 -0.57 -33.50
C ILE A 392 -1.14 -1.23 -32.12
N SER A 393 -1.59 -0.55 -31.07
CA SER A 393 -1.60 -1.07 -29.70
C SER A 393 -2.53 -2.28 -29.55
N SER A 394 -3.72 -2.22 -30.15
CA SER A 394 -4.69 -3.32 -30.19
C SER A 394 -4.11 -4.55 -30.90
N LEU A 395 -3.46 -4.38 -32.05
CA LEU A 395 -2.86 -5.48 -32.80
C LEU A 395 -1.66 -6.12 -32.08
N TYR A 396 -0.85 -5.35 -31.35
CA TYR A 396 0.16 -5.93 -30.46
C TYR A 396 -0.48 -6.72 -29.31
N GLY A 397 -1.62 -6.26 -28.77
CA GLY A 397 -2.42 -7.02 -27.80
C GLY A 397 -2.87 -8.38 -28.36
N VAL A 398 -3.45 -8.38 -29.57
CA VAL A 398 -3.87 -9.60 -30.28
C VAL A 398 -2.67 -10.51 -30.56
N LEU A 399 -1.53 -9.97 -31.01
CA LEU A 399 -0.31 -10.77 -31.25
C LEU A 399 0.14 -11.51 -29.98
N LEU A 400 0.11 -10.84 -28.82
CA LEU A 400 0.47 -11.47 -27.55
C LEU A 400 -0.54 -12.55 -27.11
N ASP A 401 -1.85 -12.37 -27.40
CA ASP A 401 -2.86 -13.40 -27.14
C ASP A 401 -2.66 -14.65 -28.02
N PHE A 402 -2.26 -14.43 -29.27
CA PHE A 402 -1.83 -15.50 -30.15
C PHE A 402 -0.55 -16.17 -29.62
N SER A 403 0.40 -15.41 -29.09
CA SER A 403 1.68 -15.97 -28.63
C SER A 403 1.54 -16.86 -27.39
N GLU A 404 0.55 -16.62 -26.52
CA GLU A 404 0.24 -17.47 -25.36
C GLU A 404 -0.62 -18.71 -25.70
N SER A 405 -1.04 -18.88 -26.96
CA SER A 405 -1.95 -19.94 -27.34
C SER A 405 -1.23 -21.24 -27.73
N CYS A 406 -1.36 -22.26 -26.88
CA CYS A 406 -0.74 -23.58 -27.07
C CYS A 406 -1.63 -24.57 -27.85
N PHE A 407 -2.95 -24.59 -27.60
CA PHE A 407 -3.87 -25.62 -28.11
C PHE A 407 -4.91 -25.05 -29.08
N GLY A 408 -4.46 -24.17 -29.98
CA GLY A 408 -5.34 -23.44 -30.89
C GLY A 408 -5.80 -22.10 -30.35
N ILE A 409 -6.56 -21.38 -31.18
CA ILE A 409 -6.99 -20.00 -30.92
C ILE A 409 -8.42 -20.02 -30.37
N SER A 410 -8.61 -19.28 -29.28
CA SER A 410 -9.90 -19.11 -28.62
C SER A 410 -10.83 -18.17 -29.38
N GLU A 411 -12.14 -18.41 -29.28
CA GLU A 411 -13.18 -17.62 -29.97
C GLU A 411 -13.06 -16.13 -29.67
N GLU A 412 -12.75 -15.74 -28.45
CA GLU A 412 -12.72 -14.33 -28.11
C GLU A 412 -11.38 -13.66 -28.50
N THR A 413 -10.31 -14.45 -28.75
CA THR A 413 -9.14 -13.94 -29.48
C THR A 413 -9.47 -13.71 -30.96
N ARG A 414 -10.36 -14.54 -31.55
CA ARG A 414 -10.94 -14.27 -32.87
C ARG A 414 -11.78 -13.01 -32.84
N THR A 415 -12.62 -12.82 -31.82
CA THR A 415 -13.42 -11.59 -31.65
C THR A 415 -12.55 -10.34 -31.51
N SER A 416 -11.46 -10.39 -30.72
CA SER A 416 -10.51 -9.27 -30.62
C SER A 416 -9.86 -8.96 -31.98
N LEU A 417 -9.48 -10.00 -32.74
CA LEU A 417 -8.97 -9.83 -34.11
C LEU A 417 -10.03 -9.23 -35.04
N GLU A 418 -11.28 -9.70 -35.00
CA GLU A 418 -12.38 -9.19 -35.82
C GLU A 418 -12.68 -7.71 -35.51
N CYS A 419 -12.62 -7.33 -34.23
CA CYS A 419 -12.79 -5.95 -33.80
C CYS A 419 -11.66 -5.06 -34.33
N ALA A 420 -10.40 -5.50 -34.17
CA ALA A 420 -9.24 -4.79 -34.72
C ALA A 420 -9.29 -4.69 -36.26
N SER A 421 -9.70 -5.76 -36.95
CA SER A 421 -9.91 -5.78 -38.39
C SER A 421 -11.00 -4.80 -38.82
N ARG A 422 -12.15 -4.78 -38.13
CA ARG A 422 -13.25 -3.87 -38.43
C ARG A 422 -12.82 -2.41 -38.26
N ASN A 423 -12.13 -2.10 -37.16
CA ASN A 423 -11.59 -0.77 -36.90
C ASN A 423 -10.60 -0.35 -38.00
N PHE A 424 -9.68 -1.24 -38.39
CA PHE A 424 -8.77 -0.99 -39.52
C PHE A 424 -9.53 -0.67 -40.80
N TYR A 425 -10.50 -1.49 -41.22
CA TYR A 425 -11.20 -1.27 -42.49
C TYR A 425 -12.05 0.01 -42.51
N GLN A 426 -12.61 0.41 -41.36
CA GLN A 426 -13.33 1.68 -41.22
C GLN A 426 -12.39 2.88 -41.36
N ASN A 427 -11.19 2.80 -40.77
CA ASN A 427 -10.25 3.92 -40.69
C ASN A 427 -9.17 3.92 -41.79
N ARG A 428 -9.08 2.85 -42.59
CA ARG A 428 -8.06 2.63 -43.62
C ARG A 428 -7.86 3.81 -44.58
N LYS A 429 -8.95 4.48 -44.98
CA LYS A 429 -8.91 5.61 -45.93
C LYS A 429 -8.22 6.85 -45.38
N TRP A 430 -8.12 6.95 -44.06
CA TRP A 430 -7.57 8.08 -43.32
C TRP A 430 -6.16 7.79 -42.79
N MET A 431 -5.60 6.62 -43.14
CA MET A 431 -4.26 6.20 -42.73
C MET A 431 -3.24 6.41 -43.84
N GLU A 432 -2.06 6.87 -43.46
CA GLU A 432 -0.94 7.04 -44.38
C GLU A 432 -0.42 5.68 -44.87
N PRO A 433 0.00 5.54 -46.15
CA PRO A 433 0.37 4.24 -46.73
C PRO A 433 1.49 3.51 -45.99
N GLN A 434 2.38 4.26 -45.33
CA GLN A 434 3.49 3.71 -44.54
C GLN A 434 3.05 3.01 -43.25
N VAL A 435 1.83 3.27 -42.76
CA VAL A 435 1.19 2.60 -41.61
C VAL A 435 0.13 1.62 -42.07
N GLU A 436 -0.67 2.00 -43.07
CA GLU A 436 -1.77 1.18 -43.59
C GLU A 436 -1.29 -0.14 -44.19
N LEU A 437 -0.27 -0.11 -45.07
CA LEU A 437 0.17 -1.31 -45.79
C LEU A 437 0.74 -2.39 -44.85
N PRO A 438 1.60 -2.07 -43.85
CA PRO A 438 2.06 -3.07 -42.90
C PRO A 438 0.95 -3.58 -41.98
N ILE A 439 0.03 -2.74 -41.52
CA ILE A 439 -1.12 -3.18 -40.70
C ILE A 439 -2.00 -4.17 -41.48
N GLY A 440 -2.35 -3.84 -42.72
CA GLY A 440 -3.15 -4.72 -43.56
C GLY A 440 -2.45 -6.04 -43.92
N LYS A 441 -1.12 -6.10 -43.87
CA LYS A 441 -0.36 -7.37 -43.98
C LYS A 441 -0.41 -8.15 -42.67
N ALA A 442 -0.24 -7.49 -41.52
CA ALA A 442 -0.30 -8.11 -40.21
C ALA A 442 -1.67 -8.77 -39.95
N ILE A 443 -2.77 -8.06 -40.23
CA ILE A 443 -4.13 -8.58 -40.10
C ILE A 443 -4.35 -9.84 -40.96
N ARG A 444 -3.96 -9.80 -42.25
CA ARG A 444 -4.09 -10.96 -43.14
C ARG A 444 -3.28 -12.16 -42.67
N CYS A 445 -2.12 -11.94 -42.05
CA CYS A 445 -1.34 -13.02 -41.46
C CYS A 445 -2.02 -13.56 -40.19
N LEU A 446 -2.55 -12.70 -39.32
CA LEU A 446 -3.30 -13.11 -38.13
C LEU A 446 -4.56 -13.92 -38.49
N GLU A 447 -5.31 -13.50 -39.51
CA GLU A 447 -6.48 -14.23 -40.03
C GLU A 447 -6.10 -15.61 -40.59
N LYS A 448 -4.94 -15.72 -41.26
CA LYS A 448 -4.42 -17.03 -41.71
C LYS A 448 -4.06 -17.93 -40.53
N CYS A 449 -3.44 -17.38 -39.48
CA CYS A 449 -3.14 -18.13 -38.26
C CYS A 449 -4.43 -18.56 -37.53
N ALA A 450 -5.44 -17.69 -37.45
CA ALA A 450 -6.76 -17.94 -36.85
C ALA A 450 -7.52 -19.13 -37.46
N ASN A 451 -7.36 -19.28 -38.78
CA ASN A 451 -8.01 -20.32 -39.59
C ASN A 451 -7.12 -21.54 -39.83
N GLY A 452 -5.85 -21.51 -39.39
CA GLY A 452 -4.89 -22.58 -39.59
C GLY A 452 -5.17 -23.75 -38.64
N MET A 453 -5.43 -24.95 -39.19
CA MET A 453 -5.47 -26.17 -38.39
C MET A 453 -4.08 -26.43 -37.78
N GLY A 454 -4.00 -26.50 -36.45
CA GLY A 454 -2.77 -26.83 -35.72
C GLY A 454 -1.89 -25.65 -35.31
N PHE A 455 -2.39 -24.41 -35.34
CA PHE A 455 -1.68 -23.27 -34.73
C PHE A 455 -1.42 -23.52 -33.23
N GLY A 456 -0.22 -23.17 -32.75
CA GLY A 456 0.19 -23.37 -31.35
C GLY A 456 0.80 -24.73 -31.04
N LEU A 457 0.70 -25.72 -31.95
CA LEU A 457 1.22 -27.08 -31.73
C LEU A 457 2.72 -27.11 -31.41
N GLY A 458 3.53 -26.23 -32.00
CA GLY A 458 4.96 -26.15 -31.71
C GLY A 458 5.23 -25.76 -30.25
N LYS A 459 4.44 -24.82 -29.71
CA LYS A 459 4.52 -24.38 -28.31
C LYS A 459 3.94 -25.43 -27.36
N ALA A 460 2.82 -26.08 -27.74
CA ALA A 460 2.29 -27.23 -27.01
C ALA A 460 3.30 -28.39 -26.92
N GLN A 461 3.97 -28.75 -28.01
CA GLN A 461 4.99 -29.80 -28.00
C GLN A 461 6.17 -29.47 -27.09
N ALA A 462 6.63 -28.22 -27.10
CA ALA A 462 7.71 -27.78 -26.22
C ALA A 462 7.29 -27.85 -24.74
N LEU A 463 6.05 -27.45 -24.45
CA LEU A 463 5.46 -27.52 -23.11
C LEU A 463 5.28 -28.96 -22.62
N THR A 464 4.75 -29.87 -23.46
CA THR A 464 4.60 -31.29 -23.12
C THR A 464 5.96 -31.94 -22.87
N LYS A 465 6.95 -31.72 -23.75
CA LYS A 465 8.33 -32.21 -23.55
C LYS A 465 8.95 -31.68 -22.27
N PHE A 466 8.64 -30.45 -21.87
CA PHE A 466 9.13 -29.88 -20.62
C PHE A 466 8.59 -30.66 -19.41
N PHE A 467 7.28 -30.92 -19.36
CA PHE A 467 6.66 -31.66 -18.27
C PHE A 467 7.06 -33.14 -18.25
N GLU A 468 7.25 -33.78 -19.41
CA GLU A 468 7.79 -35.15 -19.51
C GLU A 468 9.18 -35.26 -18.85
N ASN A 469 10.03 -34.24 -19.02
CA ASN A 469 11.37 -34.22 -18.46
C ASN A 469 11.43 -33.73 -17.00
N ASN A 470 10.35 -33.17 -16.45
CA ASN A 470 10.32 -32.50 -15.13
C ASN A 470 9.09 -32.90 -14.30
N SER A 471 8.74 -34.18 -14.29
CA SER A 471 7.53 -34.72 -13.64
C SER A 471 7.56 -34.74 -12.11
N GLU A 472 8.73 -34.57 -11.48
CA GLU A 472 8.92 -34.76 -10.04
C GLU A 472 8.64 -33.51 -9.19
N SER A 473 8.25 -32.37 -9.77
CA SER A 473 8.02 -31.14 -9.00
C SER A 473 6.88 -30.30 -9.56
N PRO A 474 6.05 -29.67 -8.71
CA PRO A 474 4.97 -28.83 -9.19
C PRO A 474 5.54 -27.52 -9.76
N TRP A 475 5.11 -27.19 -10.97
CA TRP A 475 5.44 -25.96 -11.68
C TRP A 475 4.20 -25.07 -11.77
N ILE A 476 4.43 -23.75 -11.72
CA ILE A 476 3.38 -22.77 -12.03
C ILE A 476 3.50 -22.36 -13.49
N VAL A 477 2.42 -22.41 -14.25
CA VAL A 477 2.32 -21.77 -15.56
C VAL A 477 1.68 -20.40 -15.40
N ALA A 478 2.47 -19.36 -15.65
CA ALA A 478 2.07 -17.99 -15.48
C ALA A 478 1.61 -17.37 -16.81
N THR A 479 0.46 -16.70 -16.77
CA THR A 479 -0.24 -16.12 -17.93
C THR A 479 -0.46 -14.62 -17.74
N ARG A 480 -0.68 -13.85 -18.82
CA ARG A 480 -0.98 -12.42 -18.71
C ARG A 480 -2.36 -12.11 -18.15
N THR A 481 -3.34 -13.00 -18.32
CA THR A 481 -4.75 -12.77 -17.98
C THR A 481 -5.37 -13.98 -17.27
N LEU A 482 -6.34 -13.74 -16.39
CA LEU A 482 -7.04 -14.80 -15.67
C LEU A 482 -7.81 -15.72 -16.64
N ARG A 483 -8.42 -15.14 -17.69
CA ARG A 483 -9.01 -15.89 -18.81
C ARG A 483 -8.08 -16.88 -19.49
N THR A 484 -6.85 -16.47 -19.84
CA THR A 484 -5.86 -17.41 -20.41
C THR A 484 -5.53 -18.51 -19.42
N ALA A 485 -5.49 -18.20 -18.11
CA ALA A 485 -5.27 -19.18 -17.06
C ALA A 485 -6.37 -20.25 -17.00
N HIS A 486 -7.65 -19.85 -16.99
CA HIS A 486 -8.79 -20.78 -16.97
C HIS A 486 -8.83 -21.70 -18.19
N ARG A 487 -8.62 -21.14 -19.39
CA ARG A 487 -8.59 -21.92 -20.63
C ARG A 487 -7.49 -22.97 -20.60
N LEU A 488 -6.27 -22.53 -20.28
CA LEU A 488 -5.12 -23.43 -20.25
C LEU A 488 -5.31 -24.53 -19.20
N ARG A 489 -5.95 -24.21 -18.07
CA ARG A 489 -6.30 -25.21 -17.05
C ARG A 489 -7.24 -26.28 -17.60
N ALA A 490 -8.30 -25.89 -18.32
CA ALA A 490 -9.20 -26.84 -18.96
C ALA A 490 -8.49 -27.74 -20.01
N ASP A 491 -7.50 -27.20 -20.72
CA ASP A 491 -6.70 -28.00 -21.65
C ASP A 491 -5.69 -28.91 -20.94
N PHE A 492 -5.11 -28.47 -19.82
CA PHE A 492 -4.23 -29.28 -18.98
C PHE A 492 -4.98 -30.44 -18.32
N ASP A 493 -6.22 -30.21 -17.88
CA ASP A 493 -7.08 -31.25 -17.31
C ASP A 493 -7.38 -32.35 -18.34
N LYS A 494 -7.62 -31.99 -19.61
CA LYS A 494 -7.80 -32.95 -20.72
C LYS A 494 -6.53 -33.77 -21.02
N LEU A 495 -5.36 -33.16 -20.82
CA LEU A 495 -4.07 -33.76 -21.12
C LEU A 495 -3.42 -34.44 -19.90
N ALA A 496 -4.11 -34.45 -18.75
CA ALA A 496 -3.61 -34.97 -17.48
C ALA A 496 -2.26 -34.37 -17.05
N ILE A 497 -2.04 -33.08 -17.32
CA ILE A 497 -0.84 -32.34 -16.90
C ILE A 497 -1.09 -31.77 -15.51
N ASP A 498 -0.34 -32.24 -14.52
CA ASP A 498 -0.40 -31.73 -13.14
C ASP A 498 0.43 -30.45 -12.99
N ALA A 499 -0.20 -29.29 -13.27
CA ALA A 499 0.43 -27.98 -13.14
C ALA A 499 -0.57 -26.91 -12.70
N VAL A 500 -0.09 -25.96 -11.89
CA VAL A 500 -0.91 -24.84 -11.41
C VAL A 500 -0.85 -23.70 -12.41
N VAL A 501 -1.99 -23.30 -12.99
CA VAL A 501 -2.05 -22.17 -13.92
C VAL A 501 -2.61 -20.92 -13.22
N ARG A 502 -1.89 -19.79 -13.29
CA ARG A 502 -2.33 -18.51 -12.69
C ARG A 502 -1.90 -17.28 -13.51
N PRO A 503 -2.58 -16.14 -13.36
CA PRO A 503 -2.10 -14.88 -13.90
C PRO A 503 -0.88 -14.38 -13.13
N ILE A 504 0.04 -13.69 -13.82
CA ILE A 504 1.27 -13.16 -13.21
C ILE A 504 0.97 -12.19 -12.07
N ASP A 505 -0.05 -11.35 -12.25
CA ASP A 505 -0.42 -10.30 -11.30
C ASP A 505 -1.04 -10.86 -10.00
N GLY A 506 -1.47 -12.14 -10.00
CA GLY A 506 -2.01 -12.85 -8.82
C GLY A 506 -1.04 -13.82 -8.17
N MET A 507 0.24 -13.84 -8.57
CA MET A 507 1.22 -14.75 -7.98
C MET A 507 1.63 -14.31 -6.58
N SER A 508 1.57 -15.24 -5.64
CA SER A 508 2.06 -15.08 -4.29
C SER A 508 3.11 -16.15 -3.98
N PHE A 509 3.86 -15.96 -2.90
CA PHE A 509 4.82 -16.95 -2.45
C PHE A 509 4.09 -18.19 -1.92
N GLU A 510 4.04 -19.25 -2.73
CA GLU A 510 3.59 -20.58 -2.31
C GLU A 510 4.81 -21.48 -2.14
N SER A 511 4.99 -22.04 -0.95
CA SER A 511 6.20 -22.74 -0.53
C SER A 511 6.48 -24.09 -1.23
N ALA A 512 5.69 -24.46 -2.25
CA ALA A 512 5.70 -25.82 -2.81
C ALA A 512 6.24 -25.95 -4.24
N HIS A 513 6.54 -24.86 -4.98
CA HIS A 513 6.80 -24.95 -6.42
C HIS A 513 8.28 -24.84 -6.81
N HIS A 514 8.71 -25.60 -7.82
CA HIS A 514 10.11 -25.64 -8.28
C HIS A 514 10.46 -24.48 -9.22
N GLY A 515 9.49 -23.95 -9.96
CA GLY A 515 9.69 -22.84 -10.87
C GLY A 515 8.41 -22.31 -11.52
N THR A 516 8.57 -21.27 -12.34
CA THR A 516 7.50 -20.62 -13.09
C THR A 516 7.78 -20.71 -14.59
N ILE A 517 6.79 -21.14 -15.36
CA ILE A 517 6.83 -21.20 -16.82
C ILE A 517 6.03 -20.02 -17.38
N LEU A 518 6.63 -19.24 -18.27
CA LEU A 518 5.97 -18.20 -19.05
C LEU A 518 5.70 -18.73 -20.45
N LEU A 519 4.44 -18.67 -20.90
CA LEU A 519 4.06 -19.11 -22.24
C LEU A 519 4.37 -18.11 -23.36
N GLY A 520 4.97 -16.96 -23.05
CA GLY A 520 5.30 -15.92 -24.00
C GLY A 520 5.82 -14.69 -23.29
N TRP A 521 5.97 -13.58 -24.01
CA TRP A 521 6.39 -12.30 -23.44
C TRP A 521 5.28 -11.67 -22.58
N PRO A 522 5.46 -11.53 -21.25
CA PRO A 522 4.39 -11.03 -20.38
C PRO A 522 4.27 -9.50 -20.32
N GLY A 523 5.22 -8.80 -20.95
CA GLY A 523 5.42 -7.35 -20.84
C GLY A 523 6.56 -6.97 -19.90
N GLN A 524 7.26 -5.86 -20.17
CA GLN A 524 8.43 -5.44 -19.39
C GLN A 524 8.13 -5.29 -17.90
N ARG A 525 7.01 -4.65 -17.55
CA ARG A 525 6.63 -4.38 -16.16
C ARG A 525 6.35 -5.67 -15.39
N ARG A 526 5.55 -6.58 -15.97
CA ARG A 526 5.22 -7.87 -15.36
C ARG A 526 6.44 -8.77 -15.23
N PHE A 527 7.30 -8.77 -16.25
CA PHE A 527 8.54 -9.53 -16.20
C PHE A 527 9.51 -8.99 -15.12
N ALA A 528 9.64 -7.66 -15.02
CA ALA A 528 10.41 -7.01 -13.96
C ALA A 528 9.86 -7.30 -12.56
N LEU A 529 8.53 -7.30 -12.41
CA LEU A 529 7.85 -7.67 -11.16
C LEU A 529 8.18 -9.12 -10.76
N LEU A 530 7.99 -10.07 -11.67
CA LEU A 530 8.30 -11.48 -11.43
C LEU A 530 9.77 -11.70 -11.05
N LYS A 531 10.69 -11.04 -11.78
CA LYS A 531 12.14 -11.12 -11.53
C LYS A 531 12.54 -10.49 -10.20
N SER A 532 11.82 -9.49 -9.72
CA SER A 532 12.19 -8.72 -8.53
C SER A 532 11.54 -9.19 -7.24
N GLN A 533 10.34 -9.76 -7.27
CA GLN A 533 9.59 -10.14 -6.06
C GLN A 533 10.17 -11.35 -5.30
N GLY A 534 11.04 -12.13 -5.91
CA GLY A 534 11.64 -13.31 -5.28
C GLY A 534 10.63 -14.43 -4.99
N ILE A 535 9.63 -14.59 -5.86
CA ILE A 535 8.61 -15.64 -5.75
C ILE A 535 9.16 -17.01 -6.17
N THR A 536 9.98 -17.04 -7.22
CA THR A 536 10.53 -18.26 -7.81
C THR A 536 12.04 -18.13 -8.04
N SER A 537 12.78 -19.24 -7.92
CA SER A 537 14.20 -19.30 -8.28
C SER A 537 14.45 -19.78 -9.70
N ASN A 538 13.44 -20.30 -10.40
CA ASN A 538 13.59 -20.77 -11.77
C ASN A 538 12.45 -20.20 -12.62
N ILE A 539 12.80 -19.48 -13.67
CA ILE A 539 11.85 -18.97 -14.66
C ILE A 539 12.20 -19.62 -16.00
N VAL A 540 11.23 -20.27 -16.62
CA VAL A 540 11.37 -20.86 -17.96
C VAL A 540 10.46 -20.08 -18.91
N VAL A 541 11.02 -19.53 -19.97
CA VAL A 541 10.26 -18.76 -20.98
C VAL A 541 10.14 -19.58 -22.25
N LEU A 542 8.93 -19.97 -22.61
CA LEU A 542 8.62 -20.61 -23.88
C LEU A 542 8.36 -19.51 -24.92
N ALA A 543 9.40 -19.23 -25.71
CA ALA A 543 9.45 -18.05 -26.56
C ALA A 543 9.45 -18.43 -28.05
N TYR A 544 8.64 -17.72 -28.83
CA TYR A 544 8.82 -17.63 -30.27
C TYR A 544 10.12 -16.88 -30.62
N PRO A 545 10.67 -17.02 -31.84
CA PRO A 545 11.92 -16.37 -32.22
C PRO A 545 11.95 -14.84 -31.95
N PHE A 546 10.87 -14.14 -32.29
CA PHE A 546 10.77 -12.69 -32.03
C PHE A 546 10.69 -12.36 -30.52
N GLU A 547 10.10 -13.23 -29.71
CA GLU A 547 10.05 -13.07 -28.25
C GLU A 547 11.44 -13.29 -27.62
N CYS A 548 12.27 -14.16 -28.22
CA CYS A 548 13.68 -14.32 -27.81
C CYS A 548 14.48 -13.04 -28.06
N ASP A 549 14.23 -12.35 -29.18
CA ASP A 549 14.84 -11.05 -29.47
C ASP A 549 14.40 -9.99 -28.47
N TRP A 550 13.11 -9.95 -28.13
CA TRP A 550 12.58 -9.04 -27.11
C TRP A 550 13.19 -9.32 -25.73
N TYR A 551 13.30 -10.59 -25.33
CA TYR A 551 13.94 -10.99 -24.09
C TYR A 551 15.41 -10.53 -24.03
N SER A 552 16.16 -10.79 -25.10
CA SER A 552 17.58 -10.42 -25.20
C SER A 552 17.76 -8.90 -25.13
N ALA A 553 16.88 -8.14 -25.79
CA ALA A 553 16.87 -6.69 -25.73
C ALA A 553 16.53 -6.18 -24.32
N TYR A 554 15.55 -6.79 -23.64
CA TYR A 554 15.20 -6.46 -22.27
C TYR A 554 16.34 -6.73 -21.30
N GLU A 555 17.00 -7.89 -21.38
CA GLU A 555 18.13 -8.20 -20.50
C GLU A 555 19.26 -7.21 -20.67
N LYS A 556 19.57 -6.84 -21.92
CA LYS A 556 20.57 -5.83 -22.22
C LYS A 556 20.21 -4.47 -21.65
N ARG A 557 18.98 -3.99 -21.89
CA ARG A 557 18.46 -2.72 -21.35
C ARG A 557 18.52 -2.69 -19.83
N THR A 558 18.10 -3.77 -19.17
CA THR A 558 18.10 -3.89 -17.71
C THR A 558 19.53 -3.90 -17.17
N ARG A 559 20.45 -4.64 -17.79
CA ARG A 559 21.86 -4.70 -17.38
C ARG A 559 22.55 -3.34 -17.52
N ASP A 560 22.29 -2.64 -18.63
CA ASP A 560 22.85 -1.31 -18.87
C ASP A 560 22.27 -0.26 -17.90
N SER A 561 20.95 -0.29 -17.69
CA SER A 561 20.27 0.55 -16.70
C SER A 561 20.79 0.29 -15.28
N ASP A 562 20.86 -0.97 -14.85
CA ASP A 562 21.37 -1.35 -13.54
C ASP A 562 22.82 -0.91 -13.35
N ARG A 563 23.65 -1.01 -14.40
CA ARG A 563 25.05 -0.56 -14.34
C ARG A 563 25.16 0.95 -14.15
N LEU A 564 24.34 1.73 -14.85
CA LEU A 564 24.33 3.18 -14.75
C LEU A 564 23.72 3.69 -13.44
N LYS A 565 22.80 2.91 -12.85
CA LYS A 565 22.06 3.26 -11.62
C LYS A 565 22.70 2.73 -10.33
N ARG A 566 23.75 1.91 -10.40
CA ARG A 566 24.43 1.34 -9.23
C ARG A 566 25.42 2.32 -8.62
N LEU A 567 25.41 2.39 -7.28
CA LEU A 567 26.45 3.08 -6.53
C LEU A 567 27.77 2.34 -6.67
N ASN A 568 28.85 3.09 -6.85
CA ASN A 568 30.20 2.54 -6.79
C ASN A 568 30.64 2.30 -5.32
N ALA A 569 31.73 1.57 -5.11
CA ALA A 569 32.22 1.25 -3.77
C ALA A 569 32.56 2.49 -2.92
N LYS A 570 32.99 3.59 -3.54
CA LYS A 570 33.31 4.84 -2.84
C LYS A 570 32.04 5.56 -2.37
N GLU A 571 31.02 5.62 -3.22
CA GLU A 571 29.70 6.16 -2.88
C GLU A 571 29.03 5.33 -1.78
N LEU A 572 29.07 4.00 -1.88
CA LEU A 572 28.53 3.13 -0.82
C LEU A 572 29.30 3.28 0.50
N SER A 573 30.63 3.41 0.44
CA SER A 573 31.47 3.67 1.61
C SER A 573 31.10 4.98 2.32
N LEU A 574 30.89 6.05 1.56
CA LEU A 574 30.41 7.34 2.08
C LEU A 574 29.01 7.20 2.70
N MET A 575 28.10 6.53 1.99
CA MET A 575 26.72 6.35 2.42
C MET A 575 26.60 5.55 3.72
N LEU A 576 27.41 4.51 3.91
CA LEU A 576 27.37 3.66 5.11
C LEU A 576 28.34 4.12 6.21
N GLY A 577 29.27 5.02 5.89
CA GLY A 577 30.35 5.43 6.79
C GLY A 577 31.26 4.27 7.15
N ILE A 578 31.57 3.40 6.18
CA ILE A 578 32.46 2.25 6.33
C ILE A 578 33.71 2.43 5.47
N GLN A 579 34.77 1.66 5.72
CA GLN A 579 35.98 1.74 4.92
C GLN A 579 35.74 1.33 3.45
N PRO A 580 36.37 1.99 2.45
CA PRO A 580 36.17 1.68 1.03
C PRO A 580 36.43 0.21 0.66
N GLN A 581 37.37 -0.43 1.35
CA GLN A 581 37.67 -1.86 1.18
C GLN A 581 36.52 -2.78 1.62
N HIS A 582 35.78 -2.42 2.68
CA HIS A 582 34.58 -3.15 3.13
C HIS A 582 33.41 -2.91 2.18
N ALA A 583 33.27 -1.68 1.65
CA ALA A 583 32.27 -1.39 0.63
C ALA A 583 32.55 -2.15 -0.69
N ALA A 584 33.82 -2.27 -1.08
CA ALA A 584 34.23 -3.02 -2.26
C ALA A 584 33.94 -4.53 -2.13
N SER A 585 34.03 -5.12 -0.93
CA SER A 585 33.64 -6.52 -0.73
C SER A 585 32.13 -6.76 -0.89
N LEU A 586 31.29 -5.73 -0.67
CA LEU A 586 29.84 -5.80 -0.87
C LEU A 586 29.40 -5.62 -2.33
N MET A 587 30.34 -5.30 -3.24
CA MET A 587 30.02 -5.13 -4.66
C MET A 587 29.97 -6.48 -5.38
N PRO A 588 28.97 -6.70 -6.26
CA PRO A 588 28.92 -7.90 -7.09
C PRO A 588 30.16 -7.96 -7.99
N LYS A 589 30.70 -9.18 -8.21
CA LYS A 589 31.81 -9.41 -9.15
C LYS A 589 31.33 -9.06 -10.56
N GLU A 590 31.88 -8.01 -11.16
CA GLU A 590 31.58 -7.65 -12.55
C GLU A 590 32.06 -8.78 -13.48
N LEU A 591 31.14 -9.38 -14.24
CA LEU A 591 31.49 -10.18 -15.41
C LEU A 591 32.03 -9.22 -16.48
N ALA A 592 33.12 -9.63 -17.13
CA ALA A 592 33.93 -8.81 -18.03
C ALA A 592 33.10 -7.99 -19.05
N SER A 593 33.55 -6.75 -19.23
CA SER A 593 32.96 -5.73 -20.09
C SER A 593 32.86 -6.16 -21.56
N GLU A 594 31.63 -6.32 -22.05
CA GLU A 594 31.32 -6.10 -23.47
C GLU A 594 30.99 -4.62 -23.69
N GLN A 595 31.45 -4.09 -24.82
CA GLN A 595 31.19 -2.70 -25.22
C GLN A 595 29.69 -2.43 -25.30
N ILE A 596 29.27 -1.24 -24.84
CA ILE A 596 27.90 -0.72 -24.95
C ILE A 596 27.59 -0.55 -26.45
N ASN A 597 27.09 -1.59 -27.10
CA ASN A 597 26.46 -1.44 -28.40
C ASN A 597 25.01 -1.02 -28.14
N LEU A 598 24.65 0.25 -28.38
CA LEU A 598 23.25 0.67 -28.48
C LEU A 598 22.62 -0.01 -29.70
N GLY A 599 22.17 -1.25 -29.53
CA GLY A 599 21.31 -1.94 -30.48
C GLY A 599 19.96 -1.22 -30.58
N ARG A 600 19.28 -1.37 -31.71
CA ARG A 600 17.96 -0.76 -31.93
C ARG A 600 16.94 -1.37 -30.97
N ASP A 601 16.28 -0.51 -30.19
CA ASP A 601 15.27 -0.90 -29.20
C ASP A 601 14.00 -1.43 -29.90
N PRO A 602 13.46 -2.61 -29.51
CA PRO A 602 12.23 -3.17 -30.07
C PRO A 602 11.03 -2.23 -29.94
N SER A 603 10.13 -2.24 -30.92
CA SER A 603 8.98 -1.34 -30.94
C SER A 603 7.95 -1.67 -29.86
N ILE A 604 7.86 -2.95 -29.45
CA ILE A 604 6.98 -3.41 -28.37
C ILE A 604 7.20 -2.63 -27.08
N PHE A 605 8.45 -2.27 -26.75
CA PHE A 605 8.73 -1.55 -25.51
C PHE A 605 8.10 -0.16 -25.49
N ARG A 606 8.03 0.50 -26.66
CA ARG A 606 7.38 1.80 -26.80
C ARG A 606 5.87 1.69 -26.78
N VAL A 607 5.33 0.62 -27.37
CA VAL A 607 3.89 0.34 -27.30
C VAL A 607 3.49 0.17 -25.83
N GLU A 608 4.19 -0.68 -25.08
CA GLU A 608 3.97 -0.88 -23.64
C GLU A 608 4.09 0.42 -22.83
N GLU A 609 5.11 1.25 -23.09
CA GLU A 609 5.28 2.54 -22.44
C GLU A 609 4.11 3.50 -22.73
N ARG A 610 3.57 3.51 -23.96
CA ARG A 610 2.43 4.35 -24.36
C ARG A 610 1.11 3.89 -23.75
N THR A 611 0.84 2.58 -23.76
CA THR A 611 -0.34 2.02 -23.08
C THR A 611 -0.33 2.36 -21.60
N ASN A 612 0.84 2.33 -20.95
CA ASN A 612 1.00 2.70 -19.54
C ASN A 612 0.84 4.22 -19.31
N ARG A 613 1.24 5.09 -20.25
CA ARG A 613 1.09 6.56 -20.12
C ARG A 613 -0.34 7.03 -20.32
N ARG A 614 -1.10 6.46 -21.27
CA ARG A 614 -2.50 6.85 -21.50
C ARG A 614 -3.41 6.55 -20.31
N ARG A 615 -3.15 5.46 -19.59
CA ARG A 615 -3.79 5.16 -18.29
C ARG A 615 -3.60 6.28 -17.26
N LYS A 616 -2.49 7.02 -17.35
CA LYS A 616 -2.19 8.18 -16.48
C LYS A 616 -2.63 9.52 -17.06
N ALA A 617 -2.81 9.65 -18.38
CA ALA A 617 -3.08 10.93 -19.04
C ALA A 617 -4.55 11.39 -18.95
N GLY A 618 -5.50 10.50 -18.64
CA GLY A 618 -6.88 10.89 -18.28
C GLY A 618 -6.99 11.74 -17.00
N ILE A 619 -5.84 12.05 -16.37
CA ILE A 619 -5.67 12.75 -15.10
C ILE A 619 -5.19 14.19 -15.31
N ALA A 620 -4.68 14.55 -16.49
CA ALA A 620 -4.00 15.83 -16.70
C ALA A 620 -4.57 16.62 -17.88
N GLU A 621 -5.82 17.08 -17.76
CA GLU A 621 -6.27 18.34 -18.37
C GLU A 621 -7.67 18.69 -17.85
N THR A 622 -7.72 19.42 -16.75
CA THR A 622 -8.80 20.39 -16.50
C THR A 622 -8.28 21.39 -15.48
N ASN A 623 -7.75 22.51 -15.99
CA ASN A 623 -7.37 23.71 -15.24
C ASN A 623 -8.62 24.46 -14.70
N VAL A 624 -9.62 23.73 -14.23
CA VAL A 624 -10.82 24.29 -13.60
C VAL A 624 -10.81 23.83 -12.15
N MET A 625 -10.98 24.77 -11.21
CA MET A 625 -11.19 24.49 -9.78
C MET A 625 -12.45 23.64 -9.57
N VAL A 626 -12.40 22.36 -9.91
CA VAL A 626 -13.43 21.38 -9.56
C VAL A 626 -12.96 20.73 -8.27
N GLU A 627 -13.82 20.75 -7.24
CA GLU A 627 -13.53 20.03 -6.00
C GLU A 627 -13.18 18.56 -6.30
N SER A 628 -12.00 18.14 -5.89
CA SER A 628 -11.47 16.78 -6.08
C SER A 628 -11.53 15.97 -4.78
N ARG A 629 -11.76 14.66 -4.89
CA ARG A 629 -11.70 13.70 -3.78
C ARG A 629 -10.69 12.60 -4.06
N GLU A 630 -10.00 12.17 -3.01
CA GLU A 630 -9.08 11.03 -3.08
C GLU A 630 -9.84 9.72 -3.30
N ALA A 631 -9.46 8.99 -4.35
CA ALA A 631 -10.03 7.69 -4.69
C ALA A 631 -9.00 6.78 -5.35
N HIS A 632 -9.13 5.47 -5.19
CA HIS A 632 -8.38 4.44 -5.90
C HIS A 632 -8.94 4.27 -7.32
N SER A 633 -8.07 4.16 -8.32
CA SER A 633 -8.49 3.73 -9.65
C SER A 633 -8.70 2.21 -9.64
N VAL A 634 -9.90 1.76 -9.99
CA VAL A 634 -10.22 0.34 -10.13
C VAL A 634 -10.56 0.09 -11.60
N GLU A 635 -9.78 -0.74 -12.26
CA GLU A 635 -10.01 -1.21 -13.61
C GLU A 635 -10.82 -2.50 -13.54
N PHE A 636 -11.82 -2.60 -14.42
CA PHE A 636 -12.61 -3.80 -14.61
C PHE A 636 -12.40 -4.31 -16.04
N TYR A 637 -12.59 -5.60 -16.22
CA TYR A 637 -12.58 -6.19 -17.55
C TYR A 637 -13.72 -5.60 -18.43
N GLY A 638 -13.47 -5.49 -19.74
CA GLY A 638 -14.42 -4.89 -20.70
C GLY A 638 -14.40 -3.37 -20.80
N ASN A 639 -13.21 -2.75 -20.68
CA ASN A 639 -13.00 -1.30 -20.89
C ASN A 639 -13.81 -0.39 -19.96
N CYS A 640 -14.15 -0.86 -18.77
CA CYS A 640 -14.79 -0.05 -17.73
C CYS A 640 -13.89 0.13 -16.51
N TYR A 641 -14.10 1.22 -15.79
CA TYR A 641 -13.27 1.60 -14.64
C TYR A 641 -14.10 2.41 -13.64
N ALA A 642 -13.62 2.53 -12.40
CA ALA A 642 -14.24 3.39 -11.39
C ALA A 642 -13.16 4.04 -10.52
N TYR A 643 -13.40 5.28 -10.10
CA TYR A 643 -12.59 5.93 -9.07
C TYR A 643 -13.26 5.74 -7.71
N MET A 644 -12.75 4.84 -6.89
CA MET A 644 -13.36 4.40 -5.63
C MET A 644 -12.72 5.07 -4.41
N THR A 645 -13.47 5.88 -3.65
CA THR A 645 -12.96 6.40 -2.36
C THR A 645 -12.66 5.27 -1.38
N GLU A 646 -11.72 5.47 -0.46
CA GLU A 646 -11.37 4.50 0.59
C GLU A 646 -12.58 3.99 1.41
N TRP A 647 -13.63 4.82 1.53
CA TRP A 647 -14.85 4.53 2.29
C TRP A 647 -15.99 3.98 1.43
N ALA A 648 -15.81 3.86 0.12
CA ALA A 648 -16.84 3.32 -0.75
C ALA A 648 -16.85 1.80 -0.65
N GLU A 649 -18.06 1.27 -0.47
CA GLU A 649 -18.32 -0.16 -0.31
C GLU A 649 -19.09 -0.64 -1.53
N LEU A 650 -18.64 -1.74 -2.12
CA LEU A 650 -19.30 -2.40 -3.25
C LEU A 650 -19.82 -3.77 -2.83
N PRO A 651 -20.98 -4.20 -3.32
CA PRO A 651 -21.45 -5.57 -3.12
C PRO A 651 -20.52 -6.54 -3.88
N ARG A 652 -19.90 -7.48 -3.16
CA ARG A 652 -19.06 -8.56 -3.74
C ARG A 652 -19.93 -9.80 -3.97
N LEU A 653 -19.84 -10.37 -5.16
CA LEU A 653 -20.70 -11.47 -5.61
C LEU A 653 -19.99 -12.84 -5.64
N ASN A 654 -18.72 -12.93 -5.22
CA ASN A 654 -17.94 -14.19 -5.29
C ASN A 654 -18.62 -15.36 -4.57
N ASP A 655 -19.19 -15.12 -3.39
CA ASP A 655 -19.85 -16.16 -2.58
C ASP A 655 -21.10 -16.74 -3.26
N LEU A 656 -21.63 -16.06 -4.30
CA LEU A 656 -22.76 -16.51 -5.12
C LEU A 656 -22.34 -17.48 -6.24
N LEU A 657 -21.03 -17.57 -6.54
CA LEU A 657 -20.49 -18.41 -7.62
C LEU A 657 -20.21 -19.85 -7.17
N ASP A 658 -20.05 -20.06 -5.86
CA ASP A 658 -19.58 -21.33 -5.28
C ASP A 658 -20.70 -22.23 -4.69
N LEU A 659 -21.97 -21.79 -4.61
CA LEU A 659 -23.03 -22.52 -3.89
C LEU A 659 -24.44 -22.42 -4.52
N ASP A 660 -25.25 -23.48 -4.29
CA ASP A 660 -26.70 -23.53 -4.54
C ASP A 660 -27.39 -22.24 -4.05
N THR A 661 -28.02 -21.51 -4.96
CA THR A 661 -28.66 -20.19 -4.80
C THR A 661 -29.78 -20.11 -3.74
N SER A 662 -30.09 -21.21 -3.06
CA SER A 662 -31.24 -21.37 -2.16
C SER A 662 -30.99 -20.95 -0.70
N ASN A 663 -29.75 -20.63 -0.29
CA ASN A 663 -29.41 -20.40 1.13
C ASN A 663 -28.75 -19.05 1.47
N ILE A 664 -28.70 -18.10 0.54
CA ILE A 664 -27.93 -16.86 0.70
C ILE A 664 -28.81 -15.75 1.28
N LYS A 665 -28.49 -15.30 2.50
CA LYS A 665 -29.30 -14.31 3.26
C LYS A 665 -28.82 -12.85 3.10
N SER A 666 -27.63 -12.59 2.58
CA SER A 666 -27.07 -11.24 2.43
C SER A 666 -25.88 -11.21 1.46
N ILE A 667 -25.76 -10.12 0.69
CA ILE A 667 -24.57 -9.82 -0.13
C ILE A 667 -23.54 -9.06 0.72
N GLU A 668 -22.30 -9.57 0.79
CA GLU A 668 -21.20 -8.91 1.50
C GLU A 668 -20.83 -7.59 0.80
N HIS A 669 -20.72 -6.51 1.57
CA HIS A 669 -20.25 -5.21 1.05
C HIS A 669 -18.80 -5.03 1.46
N VAL A 670 -17.92 -4.89 0.46
CA VAL A 670 -16.48 -4.88 0.63
C VAL A 670 -15.93 -3.52 0.19
N ARG A 671 -15.01 -2.98 0.99
CA ARG A 671 -14.30 -1.74 0.64
C ARG A 671 -13.29 -1.98 -0.47
N VAL A 672 -12.95 -0.94 -1.22
CA VAL A 672 -11.93 -1.02 -2.28
C VAL A 672 -10.59 -1.60 -1.80
N THR A 673 -10.20 -1.34 -0.55
CA THR A 673 -8.95 -1.87 0.05
C THR A 673 -8.99 -3.37 0.32
N ALA A 674 -10.17 -3.99 0.31
CA ALA A 674 -10.39 -5.40 0.53
C ALA A 674 -10.84 -6.13 -0.76
N LEU A 675 -10.97 -5.40 -1.88
CA LEU A 675 -11.17 -6.01 -3.19
C LEU A 675 -9.84 -6.58 -3.71
N THR A 676 -9.94 -7.70 -4.41
CA THR A 676 -8.81 -8.33 -5.11
C THR A 676 -9.11 -8.49 -6.60
N PRO A 677 -8.08 -8.46 -7.48
CA PRO A 677 -8.25 -8.83 -8.88
C PRO A 677 -8.92 -10.22 -9.00
N GLY A 678 -9.96 -10.31 -9.83
CA GLY A 678 -10.82 -11.49 -9.96
C GLY A 678 -12.14 -11.42 -9.18
N ASP A 679 -12.31 -10.44 -8.29
CA ASP A 679 -13.59 -10.26 -7.58
C ASP A 679 -14.68 -9.76 -8.54
N PHE A 680 -15.87 -10.37 -8.45
CA PHE A 680 -17.07 -9.86 -9.09
C PHE A 680 -17.76 -8.86 -8.18
N VAL A 681 -17.97 -7.65 -8.70
CA VAL A 681 -18.62 -6.57 -7.96
C VAL A 681 -19.80 -6.01 -8.74
N LEU A 682 -20.79 -5.53 -8.00
CA LEU A 682 -22.00 -4.96 -8.58
C LEU A 682 -21.94 -3.43 -8.57
N PHE A 683 -22.08 -2.81 -9.74
CA PHE A 683 -22.39 -1.39 -9.88
C PHE A 683 -23.84 -1.22 -10.26
N ARG A 684 -24.59 -0.46 -9.49
CA ARG A 684 -25.96 -0.12 -9.88
C ARG A 684 -25.90 0.97 -10.96
N GLY A 685 -26.74 0.85 -11.99
CA GLY A 685 -26.87 1.86 -13.04
C GLY A 685 -27.18 3.23 -12.44
N SER A 686 -26.91 4.27 -13.22
CA SER A 686 -27.05 5.69 -12.83
C SER A 686 -28.39 5.96 -12.12
N GLY A 687 -28.38 6.02 -10.77
CA GLY A 687 -29.59 6.29 -9.99
C GLY A 687 -29.88 5.33 -8.82
N ASP A 688 -28.87 4.84 -8.08
CA ASP A 688 -29.05 3.97 -6.89
C ASP A 688 -30.14 4.47 -5.89
N LYS A 689 -30.28 5.80 -5.84
CA LYS A 689 -31.24 6.52 -4.99
C LYS A 689 -32.66 6.58 -5.57
N GLU A 690 -32.80 6.48 -6.90
CA GLU A 690 -34.09 6.41 -7.58
C GLU A 690 -34.67 4.99 -7.48
N ILE A 691 -33.88 3.94 -7.64
CA ILE A 691 -34.36 2.54 -7.55
C ILE A 691 -34.86 2.21 -6.14
N THR A 692 -34.07 2.54 -5.10
CA THR A 692 -34.47 2.32 -3.70
C THR A 692 -35.70 3.16 -3.33
N ARG A 693 -35.86 4.33 -3.95
CA ARG A 693 -37.02 5.20 -3.78
C ARG A 693 -38.25 4.63 -4.49
N LEU A 694 -38.15 4.18 -5.74
CA LEU A 694 -39.23 3.59 -6.51
C LEU A 694 -39.78 2.32 -5.83
N ILE A 695 -38.90 1.46 -5.33
CA ILE A 695 -39.31 0.27 -4.56
C ILE A 695 -39.95 0.68 -3.22
N ALA A 696 -39.44 1.72 -2.55
CA ALA A 696 -40.06 2.22 -1.32
C ALA A 696 -41.41 2.93 -1.55
N GLU A 697 -41.58 3.59 -2.70
CA GLU A 697 -42.83 4.19 -3.17
C GLU A 697 -43.85 3.11 -3.55
N ASP A 698 -43.41 1.97 -4.10
CA ASP A 698 -44.26 0.80 -4.33
C ASP A 698 -44.72 0.15 -3.01
N ILE A 699 -43.81 -0.03 -2.05
CA ILE A 699 -44.11 -0.63 -0.72
C ILE A 699 -45.07 0.25 0.09
N LEU A 700 -44.88 1.57 0.10
CA LEU A 700 -45.69 2.51 0.91
C LEU A 700 -46.89 3.10 0.16
N GLY A 701 -46.88 3.06 -1.17
CA GLY A 701 -47.74 3.86 -2.03
C GLY A 701 -47.17 5.27 -2.23
N ILE A 702 -47.09 5.73 -3.49
CA ILE A 702 -46.50 7.02 -3.90
C ILE A 702 -47.02 8.18 -3.04
N GLY A 703 -48.35 8.30 -2.87
CA GLY A 703 -48.95 9.40 -2.12
C GLY A 703 -48.64 9.41 -0.63
N GLU A 704 -48.48 8.24 0.00
CA GLU A 704 -48.11 8.13 1.41
C GLU A 704 -46.60 8.36 1.61
N TYR A 705 -45.77 7.90 0.66
CA TYR A 705 -44.33 8.17 0.64
C TYR A 705 -44.04 9.68 0.56
N GLU A 706 -44.69 10.39 -0.37
CA GLU A 706 -44.54 11.84 -0.52
C GLU A 706 -45.00 12.60 0.74
N ARG A 707 -46.11 12.17 1.34
CA ARG A 707 -46.63 12.76 2.59
C ARG A 707 -45.64 12.59 3.74
N LEU A 708 -45.10 11.38 3.93
CA LEU A 708 -44.10 11.09 4.96
C LEU A 708 -42.79 11.84 4.69
N ARG A 709 -42.37 11.97 3.42
CA ARG A 709 -41.17 12.71 3.04
C ARG A 709 -41.30 14.20 3.36
N ALA A 710 -42.44 14.81 3.02
CA ALA A 710 -42.73 16.20 3.34
C ALA A 710 -42.76 16.47 4.85
N LEU A 711 -43.27 15.53 5.66
CA LEU A 711 -43.19 15.59 7.13
C LEU A 711 -41.74 15.46 7.62
N ALA A 712 -41.00 14.48 7.08
CA ALA A 712 -39.60 14.25 7.45
C ALA A 712 -38.66 15.40 7.06
N GLU A 713 -38.98 16.24 6.08
CA GLU A 713 -38.12 17.36 5.67
C GLU A 713 -38.29 18.63 6.53
N GLN A 714 -39.32 18.68 7.40
CA GLN A 714 -39.60 19.86 8.22
C GLN A 714 -38.39 20.27 9.08
N TRP A 715 -37.67 19.31 9.69
CA TRP A 715 -36.49 19.62 10.51
C TRP A 715 -35.36 20.29 9.71
N LYS A 716 -35.22 19.95 8.42
CA LYS A 716 -34.18 20.50 7.55
C LYS A 716 -34.48 21.94 7.16
N SER A 717 -35.77 22.24 6.95
CA SER A 717 -36.24 23.61 6.73
C SER A 717 -35.99 24.50 7.97
N SER A 718 -36.31 24.02 9.18
CA SER A 718 -36.06 24.74 10.43
C SER A 718 -34.56 24.91 10.70
N LEU A 719 -33.75 23.88 10.45
CA LEU A 719 -32.28 23.93 10.58
C LEU A 719 -31.64 25.02 9.71
N SER A 720 -32.16 25.21 8.49
CA SER A 720 -31.64 26.20 7.53
C SER A 720 -31.91 27.64 7.99
N CYS A 721 -32.87 27.86 8.90
CA CYS A 721 -33.17 29.18 9.47
C CYS A 721 -32.19 29.63 10.58
N LEU A 722 -31.31 28.74 11.07
CA LEU A 722 -30.37 29.08 12.16
C LEU A 722 -29.18 29.95 11.73
N GLY A 723 -28.92 30.10 10.43
CA GLY A 723 -27.89 31.02 9.94
C GLY A 723 -27.40 30.72 8.53
N ASN A 724 -26.66 31.68 7.96
CA ASN A 724 -26.20 31.62 6.57
C ASN A 724 -24.90 30.84 6.37
N THR A 725 -24.26 30.37 7.45
CA THR A 725 -23.01 29.59 7.40
C THR A 725 -23.08 28.39 8.34
N VAL A 726 -22.45 27.27 7.95
CA VAL A 726 -22.39 26.04 8.75
C VAL A 726 -21.77 26.28 10.13
N ALA A 727 -20.83 27.22 10.24
CA ALA A 727 -20.21 27.60 11.51
C ALA A 727 -21.21 28.23 12.50
N ASN A 728 -22.07 29.14 12.01
CA ASN A 728 -23.09 29.79 12.84
C ASN A 728 -24.16 28.77 13.30
N ILE A 729 -24.56 27.87 12.40
CA ILE A 729 -25.52 26.79 12.70
C ILE A 729 -24.93 25.83 13.76
N HIS A 730 -23.66 25.44 13.60
CA HIS A 730 -22.96 24.57 14.56
C HIS A 730 -22.83 25.21 15.95
N GLN A 731 -22.54 26.51 16.01
CA GLN A 731 -22.44 27.25 17.27
C GLN A 731 -23.80 27.35 17.98
N ALA A 732 -24.87 27.67 17.24
CA ALA A 732 -26.23 27.76 17.78
C ALA A 732 -26.72 26.42 18.36
N LEU A 733 -26.41 25.30 17.68
CA LEU A 733 -26.80 23.96 18.12
C LEU A 733 -25.93 23.44 19.28
N SER A 734 -24.64 23.80 19.30
CA SER A 734 -23.71 23.44 20.38
C SER A 734 -24.15 24.05 21.72
N LEU A 735 -24.71 25.28 21.71
CA LEU A 735 -25.27 25.94 22.90
C LEU A 735 -26.48 25.21 23.49
N LYS A 736 -27.16 24.38 22.69
CA LYS A 736 -28.29 23.52 23.12
C LYS A 736 -27.87 22.09 23.43
N GLY A 737 -26.57 21.80 23.43
CA GLY A 737 -26.03 20.49 23.82
C GLY A 737 -25.85 19.50 22.68
N LEU A 738 -26.01 19.91 21.41
CA LEU A 738 -25.72 19.04 20.27
C LEU A 738 -24.21 18.80 20.16
N ARG A 739 -23.78 17.53 20.21
CA ARG A 739 -22.35 17.13 20.19
C ARG A 739 -21.80 16.81 18.79
N ARG A 740 -22.54 17.16 17.72
CA ARG A 740 -22.19 16.80 16.33
C ARG A 740 -21.20 17.80 15.75
N THR A 741 -20.26 17.32 14.94
CA THR A 741 -19.22 18.14 14.32
C THR A 741 -19.78 19.01 13.18
N SER A 742 -19.07 20.10 12.83
CA SER A 742 -19.40 20.97 11.70
C SER A 742 -19.50 20.20 10.37
N THR A 743 -18.69 19.17 10.16
CA THR A 743 -18.77 18.26 8.99
C THR A 743 -20.08 17.48 8.96
N THR A 744 -20.58 17.05 10.11
CA THR A 744 -21.85 16.31 10.21
C THR A 744 -23.04 17.20 9.86
N ILE A 745 -23.03 18.44 10.36
CA ILE A 745 -24.07 19.45 10.10
C ILE A 745 -24.03 19.93 8.65
N ARG A 746 -22.82 20.11 8.08
CA ARG A 746 -22.65 20.36 6.64
C ARG A 746 -23.33 19.26 5.82
N GLY A 747 -23.07 18.00 6.17
CA GLY A 747 -23.71 16.84 5.55
C GLY A 747 -25.21 16.67 5.85
N TRP A 748 -25.81 17.45 6.75
CA TRP A 748 -27.27 17.54 6.90
C TRP A 748 -27.89 18.53 5.91
N LEU A 749 -27.20 19.63 5.63
CA LEU A 749 -27.66 20.69 4.74
C LEU A 749 -27.44 20.32 3.27
N GLU A 750 -26.23 19.91 2.92
CA GLU A 750 -25.81 19.68 1.52
C GLU A 750 -26.35 18.38 0.92
N ASN A 751 -26.68 17.38 1.75
CA ASN A 751 -27.21 16.11 1.26
C ASN A 751 -28.75 16.14 1.20
N SER A 752 -29.31 16.32 -0.01
CA SER A 752 -30.76 16.25 -0.29
C SER A 752 -31.38 14.91 0.09
N ASP A 753 -30.58 13.84 0.11
CA ASP A 753 -31.06 12.47 0.28
C ASP A 753 -31.14 12.05 1.75
N ARG A 754 -30.65 12.90 2.65
CA ARG A 754 -30.63 12.62 4.09
C ARG A 754 -31.99 12.94 4.70
N ILE A 755 -32.76 11.87 4.94
CA ILE A 755 -34.13 11.92 5.48
C ILE A 755 -34.19 12.45 6.92
N GLY A 756 -33.12 12.24 7.72
CA GLY A 756 -33.08 12.66 9.12
C GLY A 756 -31.70 12.49 9.78
N PRO A 757 -31.46 13.11 10.95
CA PRO A 757 -30.26 12.90 11.75
C PRO A 757 -30.17 11.46 12.27
N GLY A 758 -28.94 10.97 12.50
CA GLY A 758 -28.71 9.58 12.92
C GLY A 758 -29.35 9.27 14.28
N ASP A 759 -29.29 10.21 15.21
CA ASP A 759 -30.05 10.20 16.46
C ASP A 759 -31.31 11.04 16.29
N LEU A 760 -32.48 10.43 16.49
CA LEU A 760 -33.77 11.11 16.35
C LEU A 760 -33.99 12.18 17.43
N ASN A 761 -33.23 12.15 18.54
CA ASN A 761 -33.25 13.21 19.54
C ASN A 761 -32.62 14.51 19.02
N ASP A 762 -31.75 14.45 18.02
CA ASP A 762 -31.17 15.64 17.38
C ASP A 762 -32.29 16.51 16.73
N VAL A 763 -33.43 15.93 16.33
CA VAL A 763 -34.59 16.68 15.81
C VAL A 763 -35.19 17.59 16.88
N MET A 764 -35.26 17.14 18.14
CA MET A 764 -35.76 17.98 19.24
C MET A 764 -34.79 19.11 19.56
N LEU A 765 -33.48 18.82 19.57
CA LEU A 765 -32.45 19.82 19.78
C LEU A 765 -32.46 20.90 18.69
N ILE A 766 -32.74 20.52 17.44
CA ILE A 766 -32.95 21.46 16.33
C ILE A 766 -34.21 22.30 16.56
N ALA A 767 -35.32 21.69 16.97
CA ALA A 767 -36.58 22.39 17.27
C ALA A 767 -36.42 23.41 18.43
N GLU A 768 -35.69 23.03 19.48
CA GLU A 768 -35.38 23.89 20.62
C GLU A 768 -34.40 25.02 20.28
N ALA A 769 -33.42 24.75 19.42
CA ALA A 769 -32.48 25.76 18.94
C ALA A 769 -33.15 26.78 18.01
N THR A 770 -34.10 26.33 17.19
CA THR A 770 -34.83 27.17 16.22
C THR A 770 -36.03 27.91 16.83
N GLN A 771 -36.50 27.48 18.00
CA GLN A 771 -37.79 27.89 18.59
C GLN A 771 -38.98 27.71 17.63
N ASP A 772 -38.88 26.76 16.71
CA ASP A 772 -39.93 26.49 15.74
C ASP A 772 -41.09 25.77 16.43
N LYS A 773 -42.17 26.52 16.72
CA LYS A 773 -43.37 26.01 17.40
C LYS A 773 -44.04 24.87 16.62
N LYS A 774 -43.91 24.84 15.29
CA LYS A 774 -44.50 23.82 14.42
C LYS A 774 -43.69 22.53 14.47
N LEU A 775 -42.36 22.63 14.49
CA LEU A 775 -41.48 21.47 14.67
C LEU A 775 -41.53 20.91 16.09
N LEU A 776 -41.68 21.78 17.11
CA LEU A 776 -41.87 21.37 18.51
C LEU A 776 -43.18 20.63 18.73
N SER A 777 -44.29 21.04 18.11
CA SER A 777 -45.58 20.35 18.24
C SER A 777 -45.64 19.03 17.48
N ASN A 778 -44.89 18.93 16.38
CA ASN A 778 -44.93 17.78 15.48
C ASN A 778 -43.67 16.90 15.58
N SER A 779 -42.86 17.06 16.62
CA SER A 779 -41.54 16.41 16.71
C SER A 779 -41.64 14.89 16.66
N GLU A 780 -42.66 14.30 17.30
CA GLU A 780 -42.89 12.86 17.28
C GLU A 780 -43.37 12.36 15.92
N ASP A 781 -44.22 13.12 15.22
CA ASP A 781 -44.67 12.79 13.86
C ASP A 781 -43.51 12.84 12.86
N VAL A 782 -42.60 13.81 13.01
CA VAL A 782 -41.37 13.91 12.20
C VAL A 782 -40.44 12.73 12.48
N LYS A 783 -40.23 12.36 13.75
CA LYS A 783 -39.43 11.17 14.12
C LYS A 783 -40.05 9.89 13.56
N HIS A 784 -41.37 9.75 13.65
CA HIS A 784 -42.09 8.62 13.10
C HIS A 784 -41.93 8.56 11.58
N ALA A 785 -42.13 9.68 10.87
CA ALA A 785 -41.94 9.75 9.42
C ALA A 785 -40.51 9.39 8.98
N ILE A 786 -39.49 9.88 9.70
CA ILE A 786 -38.08 9.51 9.45
C ILE A 786 -37.88 8.00 9.65
N SER A 787 -38.45 7.43 10.72
CA SER A 787 -38.35 6.00 11.03
C SER A 787 -39.04 5.14 9.97
N SER A 788 -40.26 5.50 9.56
CA SER A 788 -41.04 4.79 8.54
C SER A 788 -40.36 4.78 7.18
N ILE A 789 -39.81 5.92 6.73
CA ILE A 789 -39.07 5.97 5.47
C ILE A 789 -37.79 5.13 5.57
N ARG A 790 -37.07 5.19 6.71
CA ARG A 790 -35.88 4.34 6.92
C ARG A 790 -36.21 2.86 6.89
N SER A 791 -37.28 2.42 7.57
CA SER A 791 -37.71 1.03 7.53
C SER A 791 -38.08 0.59 6.12
N SER A 792 -38.78 1.43 5.36
CA SER A 792 -39.14 1.11 3.97
C SER A 792 -37.94 1.10 3.03
N HIS A 793 -36.95 1.97 3.23
CA HIS A 793 -35.67 1.92 2.51
C HIS A 793 -34.86 0.66 2.83
N ILE A 794 -34.87 0.21 4.09
CA ILE A 794 -34.24 -1.06 4.49
C ILE A 794 -34.96 -2.25 3.82
N THR A 795 -36.29 -2.24 3.81
CA THR A 795 -37.09 -3.28 3.14
C THR A 795 -36.89 -3.26 1.62
N ALA A 796 -36.87 -2.08 1.01
CA ALA A 796 -36.58 -1.88 -0.41
C ALA A 796 -35.18 -2.41 -0.78
N GLY A 797 -34.17 -2.17 0.07
CA GLY A 797 -32.84 -2.72 -0.11
C GLY A 797 -32.80 -4.26 -0.08
N ARG A 798 -33.61 -4.90 0.78
CA ARG A 798 -33.75 -6.37 0.81
C ARG A 798 -34.46 -6.91 -0.43
N GLN A 799 -35.52 -6.24 -0.89
CA GLN A 799 -36.25 -6.62 -2.10
C GLN A 799 -35.40 -6.46 -3.36
N LEU A 800 -34.63 -5.37 -3.45
CA LEU A 800 -33.64 -5.16 -4.52
C LEU A 800 -32.58 -6.26 -4.54
N THR A 801 -32.09 -6.66 -3.36
CA THR A 801 -31.16 -7.80 -3.22
C THR A 801 -31.78 -9.09 -3.76
N SER A 802 -33.07 -9.35 -3.48
CA SER A 802 -33.79 -10.50 -4.02
C SER A 802 -33.97 -10.46 -5.54
N LEU A 803 -34.22 -9.29 -6.12
CA LEU A 803 -34.35 -9.11 -7.57
C LEU A 803 -33.02 -9.36 -8.29
N ILE A 804 -31.92 -8.83 -7.73
CA ILE A 804 -30.57 -9.08 -8.24
C ILE A 804 -30.26 -10.58 -8.19
N LEU A 805 -30.56 -11.27 -7.08
CA LEU A 805 -30.31 -12.71 -6.95
C LEU A 805 -31.15 -13.55 -7.92
N SER A 806 -32.41 -13.18 -8.15
CA SER A 806 -33.28 -13.82 -9.14
C SER A 806 -32.68 -13.73 -10.55
N GLU A 807 -32.25 -12.53 -10.95
CA GLU A 807 -31.83 -12.29 -12.32
C GLU A 807 -30.40 -12.74 -12.58
N LEU A 808 -29.50 -12.60 -11.61
CA LEU A 808 -28.18 -13.24 -11.62
C LEU A 808 -28.32 -14.77 -11.69
N GLY A 809 -29.30 -15.33 -10.97
CA GLY A 809 -29.64 -16.75 -11.00
C GLY A 809 -29.96 -17.28 -12.41
N ARG A 810 -30.62 -16.45 -13.24
CA ARG A 810 -30.97 -16.79 -14.63
C ARG A 810 -29.82 -16.61 -15.61
N LYS A 811 -28.91 -15.68 -15.33
CA LYS A 811 -27.78 -15.31 -16.20
C LYS A 811 -26.41 -15.81 -15.69
N LEU A 812 -26.40 -16.77 -14.77
CA LEU A 812 -25.18 -17.33 -14.18
C LEU A 812 -24.23 -17.90 -15.24
N ASP A 813 -24.77 -18.53 -16.28
CA ASP A 813 -24.01 -19.09 -17.41
C ASP A 813 -23.43 -18.00 -18.35
N GLU A 814 -23.96 -16.78 -18.29
CA GLU A 814 -23.47 -15.62 -19.06
C GLU A 814 -22.41 -14.82 -18.29
N LEU A 815 -22.23 -15.12 -17.00
CA LEU A 815 -21.33 -14.40 -16.12
C LEU A 815 -19.87 -14.71 -16.46
N ASN A 816 -19.19 -13.74 -17.05
CA ASN A 816 -17.80 -13.84 -17.46
C ASN A 816 -17.05 -12.53 -17.15
N GLU A 817 -15.83 -12.38 -17.65
CA GLU A 817 -15.04 -11.15 -17.43
C GLU A 817 -15.65 -9.91 -18.13
N GLN A 818 -16.60 -10.05 -19.06
CA GLN A 818 -17.26 -8.89 -19.65
C GLN A 818 -18.34 -8.32 -18.70
N PRO A 819 -18.56 -6.99 -18.74
CA PRO A 819 -19.64 -6.35 -18.00
C PRO A 819 -21.00 -6.96 -18.38
N LEU A 820 -21.68 -7.52 -17.39
CA LEU A 820 -23.01 -8.10 -17.57
C LEU A 820 -24.07 -7.10 -17.10
N LEU A 821 -25.00 -6.78 -18.00
CA LEU A 821 -26.17 -5.98 -17.68
C LEU A 821 -27.30 -6.84 -17.11
N LEU A 822 -27.70 -6.54 -15.88
CA LEU A 822 -28.90 -7.02 -15.22
C LEU A 822 -29.99 -5.98 -15.41
N ASP A 823 -31.05 -6.37 -16.12
CA ASP A 823 -32.27 -5.58 -16.23
C ASP A 823 -33.17 -5.91 -15.04
N LEU A 824 -33.25 -5.00 -14.07
CA LEU A 824 -34.16 -5.13 -12.94
C LEU A 824 -35.43 -4.37 -13.32
N GLU A 825 -36.61 -4.88 -12.95
CA GLU A 825 -37.91 -4.25 -13.28
C GLU A 825 -38.00 -2.74 -12.94
N PHE A 826 -37.14 -2.25 -12.05
CA PHE A 826 -37.06 -0.86 -11.60
C PHE A 826 -35.73 -0.15 -11.95
N GLY A 827 -34.85 -0.73 -12.78
CA GLY A 827 -33.61 -0.11 -13.25
C GLY A 827 -32.50 -1.10 -13.64
N GLU A 828 -31.37 -0.59 -14.12
CA GLU A 828 -30.26 -1.42 -14.57
C GLU A 828 -29.18 -1.60 -13.50
N ALA A 829 -28.51 -2.76 -13.50
CA ALA A 829 -27.29 -2.97 -12.73
C ALA A 829 -26.23 -3.71 -13.55
N TRP A 830 -24.97 -3.36 -13.34
CA TRP A 830 -23.81 -3.92 -13.99
C TRP A 830 -23.05 -4.83 -13.04
N VAL A 831 -22.80 -6.06 -13.45
CA VAL A 831 -21.84 -6.95 -12.79
C VAL A 831 -20.53 -6.87 -13.57
N VAL A 832 -19.44 -6.55 -12.88
CA VAL A 832 -18.12 -6.39 -13.48
C VAL A 832 -17.06 -7.14 -12.67
N CYS A 833 -16.06 -7.67 -13.36
CA CYS A 833 -14.94 -8.37 -12.73
C CYS A 833 -13.75 -7.41 -12.56
N VAL A 834 -13.20 -7.34 -11.34
CA VAL A 834 -12.04 -6.50 -11.02
C VAL A 834 -10.83 -7.03 -11.79
N GLN A 835 -10.28 -6.20 -12.68
CA GLN A 835 -9.06 -6.50 -13.41
C GLN A 835 -7.82 -6.05 -12.63
N GLN A 836 -7.86 -4.83 -12.12
CA GLN A 836 -6.72 -4.22 -11.47
C GLN A 836 -7.18 -3.15 -10.48
N ILE A 837 -6.52 -3.03 -9.34
CA ILE A 837 -6.75 -1.94 -8.39
C ILE A 837 -5.43 -1.18 -8.27
N GLU A 838 -5.44 0.11 -8.53
CA GLU A 838 -4.30 0.95 -8.23
C GLU A 838 -4.14 1.09 -6.70
N PRO A 839 -2.95 0.77 -6.16
CA PRO A 839 -2.72 0.79 -4.73
C PRO A 839 -2.77 2.21 -4.13
N ASP A 840 -2.62 3.23 -4.98
CA ASP A 840 -2.52 4.63 -4.60
C ASP A 840 -3.83 5.40 -4.85
N CYS A 841 -4.35 6.12 -3.84
CA CYS A 841 -5.48 7.03 -4.03
C CYS A 841 -5.06 8.28 -4.78
N GLN A 842 -5.73 8.72 -5.84
CA GLN A 842 -5.42 10.01 -6.51
C GLN A 842 -6.61 10.98 -6.38
N GLY A 843 -6.38 12.27 -6.61
CA GLY A 843 -7.43 13.28 -6.58
C GLY A 843 -8.26 13.26 -7.85
N TYR A 844 -9.54 12.91 -7.76
CA TYR A 844 -10.47 12.87 -8.88
C TYR A 844 -11.66 13.82 -8.70
N PRO A 845 -12.22 14.41 -9.78
CA PRO A 845 -13.42 15.25 -9.69
C PRO A 845 -14.57 14.53 -8.97
N ILE A 846 -15.24 15.21 -8.03
CA ILE A 846 -16.31 14.60 -7.21
C ILE A 846 -17.40 13.91 -8.06
N ASN A 847 -17.70 14.44 -9.24
CA ASN A 847 -18.72 13.89 -10.15
C ASN A 847 -18.30 12.59 -10.86
N LYS A 848 -17.02 12.22 -10.82
CA LYS A 848 -16.46 11.01 -11.44
C LYS A 848 -16.14 9.89 -10.42
N VAL A 849 -16.35 10.14 -9.13
CA VAL A 849 -15.97 9.23 -8.04
C VAL A 849 -17.16 8.35 -7.61
N ASN A 850 -16.88 7.10 -7.23
CA ASN A 850 -17.78 6.03 -6.80
C ASN A 850 -18.86 5.67 -7.85
N ARG A 851 -18.48 5.67 -9.12
CA ARG A 851 -19.36 5.34 -10.26
C ARG A 851 -18.59 4.49 -11.26
N LEU A 852 -19.31 3.56 -11.91
CA LEU A 852 -18.79 2.85 -13.06
C LEU A 852 -18.73 3.82 -14.24
N MET A 853 -17.57 3.90 -14.86
CA MET A 853 -17.25 4.72 -16.01
C MET A 853 -16.80 3.80 -17.14
N TRP A 854 -16.98 4.29 -18.36
CA TRP A 854 -16.59 3.58 -19.57
C TRP A 854 -15.49 4.39 -20.25
N SER A 855 -14.47 3.73 -20.80
CA SER A 855 -13.55 4.44 -21.69
C SER A 855 -14.34 4.90 -22.93
N GLU A 856 -13.94 6.00 -23.57
CA GLU A 856 -14.66 6.61 -24.70
C GLU A 856 -14.80 5.68 -25.94
N ASP A 857 -14.25 4.46 -25.86
CA ASP A 857 -14.35 3.39 -26.85
C ASP A 857 -15.50 2.38 -26.59
N ALA A 858 -16.26 2.50 -25.49
CA ALA A 858 -17.39 1.62 -25.20
C ALA A 858 -18.69 2.15 -25.82
N ILE A 859 -18.83 2.00 -27.13
CA ILE A 859 -20.16 2.02 -27.75
C ILE A 859 -20.70 0.60 -27.64
N PHE A 860 -21.66 0.41 -26.73
CA PHE A 860 -22.46 -0.80 -26.60
C PHE A 860 -23.32 -1.07 -27.84
#